data_AF-A0A9D6CSZ9-F1
#
_entry.id   AF-A0A9D6CSZ9-F1
#
_cell.length_a   1.000
_cell.length_b   1.000
_cell.length_c   1.000
_cell.angle_alpha   90.00
_cell.angle_beta   90.00
_cell.angle_gamma   90.00
#
_symmetry.space_group_name_H-M   'P 1'
#
loop_
_entity.id
_entity.type
_entity.pdbx_description
1 polymer ?
#
loop_
_entity_poly.entity_id
_entity_poly.type
_entity_poly.pdbx_seq_one_letter_code
_entity_poly.pdbx_strand_id
1 'polypeptide(L)'
;MLLRSARVALGILLCFTAVSAQKTGSGIPEPVFDVRLLTAGGEAKEEARRVQAAAQDLVRAAWGSGADLRVSWGDHGRPRSVHRVGGVLGRPEASDPVAAAREFLTTYRNVLGLSPRDLEGFRVAGRTPIGRWTQVRLEQTAGGLPVWGGQVSVTLNQRGEVVQLLSDPIRPGLAVDPRTTLTASDAARLGLRMAGVRASDEALVPLQSPSGRWTLYRHPEASALPVAVSQAVFPLSTTEGRVAYRVYVDGPKGESYEMLLDARSGEALYRAPLARHATARIYPRSPLHGDRELVDIPAEWLDEGGLVTLGNRVDAFLDRDLDGEPDDEESPGLQGGRAFSETQEFDFESGEGLSGKNPRMFPAAAATNLFYHLNQTLDAFYELGFTEEAGNFQTSNFDHGGEGGDPVLASVQTSSGASFLPRPEGVSPRLRTGIGSNGTLAQTDDFDLAYSRQTIIHEMAHGLTGRLIGGPDRTDCLDTQISDSLAEGWSDYYAISFTNDPVLGAYDDFALPLSGIRRQSYEGYTFQHQDLGNEGFEVHNDGEIWAAVLWDVRKQLGQETTDMLVTDALPLTACDPTMVDAKDAVLLADEQRFEGANQAVLQEVFAHHGLGFSSSSIDGYPLAESITWNASFDLPPVEGENHNPVVTGRIPESSELGDDLVYPIAAEDADDDALTFTLLTGPPGLSVDPEGVVRWSIDRFAPQRVMVEITDGRGGRILHGFTTPVVTYFGPGEPLSLSAPAGDEGLLYAEIPDGLPLLQFRLRPASDDDGDADMLVFPLGATPETSTRDGSFETLSYAAPQGGRWPVRVYAFDSFDNVSLEAATPSVGTLEPGVILKDLSDVTSGETFYSITVPEGVETMTLSMGGGGGDADLYVAQGRLPICQSTFLVSQYCDVDDYSEFSGNLEQIVVSGPSEALTEAGQKLAVEPGEYFVNVAGAYAYQGAQLMALFETGQGAPKISRFGVTNGASFGYFAAPGTIATLFGTNLADETGAATETPLPRAINGVEVLVDGEPAPLYFVSAGQINFQVPVEVAPFTAPTVMVRRNGEISPFEDVLVLDNAPEIFRYERVAGSLEPVVVHADGALVTPENPAKAAETLVVYGTGLGQLENPPATGEPAAVSPLSTLLGTALAALGEQEITVLFAGLTPGFVGLAQFNVTLPETLPAEESSLPLLFYVDGYLSEDVEVWVDPTP
;
A
#
# COMPACT_ATOMS: atom_id res chain seq x y z
N MET A 1 8.88 26.45 -60.97
CA MET A 1 8.49 25.32 -61.85
C MET A 1 7.61 24.40 -60.99
N LEU A 2 6.27 24.52 -61.04
CA LEU A 2 5.33 23.66 -61.81
C LEU A 2 5.56 22.16 -61.49
N LEU A 3 4.63 21.31 -61.02
CA LEU A 3 3.15 21.29 -60.90
C LEU A 3 2.81 19.88 -60.31
N ARG A 4 2.08 19.68 -59.20
CA ARG A 4 0.66 19.22 -59.10
C ARG A 4 0.42 18.74 -57.64
N SER A 5 -0.39 19.40 -56.79
CA SER A 5 -1.86 19.28 -56.60
C SER A 5 -2.28 17.92 -55.99
N ALA A 6 -2.98 17.79 -54.84
CA ALA A 6 -4.06 18.56 -54.19
C ALA A 6 -4.10 18.29 -52.65
N ARG A 7 -4.08 19.29 -51.74
CA ARG A 7 -5.15 20.15 -51.14
C ARG A 7 -6.04 19.46 -50.06
N VAL A 8 -5.88 19.73 -48.74
CA VAL A 8 -6.31 20.92 -47.89
C VAL A 8 -7.72 20.68 -47.30
N ALA A 9 -8.17 20.98 -46.06
CA ALA A 9 -7.83 21.80 -44.86
C ALA A 9 -8.54 21.16 -43.63
N LEU A 10 -8.05 21.14 -42.38
CA LEU A 10 -7.86 22.16 -41.33
C LEU A 10 -9.13 22.93 -40.85
N GLY A 11 -9.50 22.76 -39.57
CA GLY A 11 -10.48 23.58 -38.83
C GLY A 11 -10.63 23.16 -37.35
N ILE A 12 -10.46 24.13 -36.44
CA ILE A 12 -10.19 24.04 -34.99
C ILE A 12 -11.47 24.03 -34.10
N LEU A 13 -11.38 23.28 -32.98
CA LEU A 13 -11.95 23.41 -31.60
C LEU A 13 -13.10 24.40 -31.25
N LEU A 14 -14.17 23.93 -30.58
CA LEU A 14 -14.60 24.25 -29.18
C LEU A 14 -16.10 23.98 -28.83
N CYS A 15 -16.29 23.22 -27.73
CA CYS A 15 -17.30 23.24 -26.64
C CYS A 15 -18.80 22.80 -26.76
N PHE A 16 -19.10 21.73 -25.99
CA PHE A 16 -20.24 21.40 -25.09
C PHE A 16 -21.72 21.49 -25.55
N THR A 17 -22.39 20.33 -25.70
CA THR A 17 -23.42 19.76 -24.77
C THR A 17 -24.28 18.66 -25.42
N ALA A 18 -24.66 17.67 -24.60
CA ALA A 18 -25.79 16.73 -24.70
C ALA A 18 -25.66 15.42 -25.53
N VAL A 19 -25.41 14.37 -24.74
CA VAL A 19 -25.71 12.93 -24.85
C VAL A 19 -27.00 12.57 -25.62
N SER A 20 -26.92 11.58 -26.52
CA SER A 20 -27.85 10.44 -26.50
C SER A 20 -27.21 9.21 -27.16
N ALA A 21 -27.06 8.16 -26.37
CA ALA A 21 -26.51 6.87 -26.76
C ALA A 21 -27.41 6.15 -27.80
N GLN A 22 -26.80 5.61 -28.84
CA GLN A 22 -27.33 4.47 -29.57
C GLN A 22 -26.34 3.30 -29.37
N LYS A 23 -26.58 2.51 -28.31
CA LYS A 23 -26.02 1.15 -28.18
C LYS A 23 -26.63 0.29 -29.29
N THR A 24 -25.86 -0.03 -30.32
CA THR A 24 -26.00 -1.29 -31.05
C THR A 24 -25.11 -2.31 -30.34
N GLY A 25 -25.67 -3.05 -29.37
CA GLY A 25 -25.00 -4.10 -28.62
C GLY A 25 -25.77 -5.41 -28.71
N SER A 26 -25.04 -6.51 -28.78
CA SER A 26 -25.49 -7.89 -28.96
C SER A 26 -26.47 -8.40 -27.88
N GLY A 27 -27.74 -8.05 -28.01
CA GLY A 27 -28.90 -8.97 -27.99
C GLY A 27 -29.20 -9.90 -26.80
N ILE A 28 -28.48 -9.85 -25.67
CA ILE A 28 -28.83 -10.62 -24.46
C ILE A 28 -28.76 -9.65 -23.26
N PRO A 29 -29.85 -9.45 -22.50
CA PRO A 29 -29.82 -8.68 -21.25
C PRO A 29 -28.86 -9.32 -20.22
N GLU A 30 -28.38 -8.56 -19.24
CA GLU A 30 -27.56 -9.04 -18.11
C GLU A 30 -28.28 -10.15 -17.28
N PRO A 31 -27.56 -10.99 -16.51
CA PRO A 31 -28.12 -12.12 -15.75
C PRO A 31 -29.26 -11.72 -14.80
N VAL A 32 -29.12 -10.56 -14.16
CA VAL A 32 -30.18 -9.86 -13.43
C VAL A 32 -30.51 -8.59 -14.20
N PHE A 33 -31.78 -8.38 -14.49
CA PHE A 33 -32.25 -7.18 -15.20
C PHE A 33 -33.62 -6.79 -14.67
N ASP A 34 -33.81 -5.53 -14.30
CA ASP A 34 -35.10 -4.96 -13.94
C ASP A 34 -35.22 -3.54 -14.50
N VAL A 35 -36.17 -3.32 -15.41
CA VAL A 35 -36.35 -2.05 -16.10
C VAL A 35 -36.64 -0.88 -15.14
N ARG A 36 -37.14 -1.16 -13.93
CA ARG A 36 -37.43 -0.13 -12.91
C ARG A 36 -36.14 0.51 -12.38
N LEU A 37 -35.04 -0.24 -12.32
CA LEU A 37 -33.74 0.25 -11.86
C LEU A 37 -33.17 1.34 -12.78
N LEU A 38 -33.50 1.31 -14.07
CA LEU A 38 -33.07 2.32 -15.05
C LEU A 38 -33.81 3.67 -14.92
N THR A 39 -34.86 3.73 -14.09
CA THR A 39 -35.75 4.90 -13.97
C THR A 39 -35.82 5.49 -12.56
N ALA A 40 -35.09 4.92 -11.60
CA ALA A 40 -35.14 5.31 -10.19
C ALA A 40 -34.26 6.56 -9.92
N GLY A 41 -34.82 7.75 -10.09
CA GLY A 41 -34.21 9.01 -9.64
C GLY A 41 -34.55 9.36 -8.17
N GLY A 42 -33.80 10.32 -7.59
CA GLY A 42 -33.92 10.75 -6.19
C GLY A 42 -35.33 11.19 -5.73
N GLU A 43 -36.19 11.67 -6.63
CA GLU A 43 -37.57 12.07 -6.31
C GLU A 43 -38.45 10.91 -5.80
N ALA A 44 -38.22 9.67 -6.26
CA ALA A 44 -39.02 8.51 -5.86
C ALA A 44 -38.75 8.06 -4.41
N LYS A 45 -37.49 8.18 -3.95
CA LYS A 45 -37.10 7.89 -2.55
C LYS A 45 -37.68 8.92 -1.59
N GLU A 46 -37.77 10.18 -2.02
CA GLU A 46 -38.32 11.25 -1.19
C GLU A 46 -39.84 11.14 -1.03
N GLU A 47 -40.56 10.75 -2.08
CA GLU A 47 -41.99 10.45 -1.99
C GLU A 47 -42.24 9.21 -1.09
N ALA A 48 -41.43 8.16 -1.19
CA ALA A 48 -41.52 7.00 -0.30
C ALA A 48 -41.35 7.38 1.18
N ARG A 49 -40.40 8.27 1.51
CA ARG A 49 -40.23 8.82 2.87
C ARG A 49 -41.47 9.58 3.35
N ARG A 50 -42.08 10.40 2.50
CA ARG A 50 -43.31 11.14 2.84
C ARG A 50 -44.49 10.19 3.10
N VAL A 51 -44.65 9.17 2.26
CA VAL A 51 -45.68 8.15 2.43
C VAL A 51 -45.45 7.32 3.70
N GLN A 52 -44.20 6.99 4.02
CA GLN A 52 -43.83 6.27 5.25
C GLN A 52 -44.18 7.06 6.50
N ALA A 53 -43.83 8.35 6.55
CA ALA A 53 -44.16 9.20 7.68
C ALA A 53 -45.68 9.25 7.93
N ALA A 54 -46.48 9.40 6.87
CA ALA A 54 -47.95 9.38 6.97
C ALA A 54 -48.50 8.01 7.41
N ALA A 55 -47.90 6.91 6.94
CA ALA A 55 -48.32 5.56 7.31
C ALA A 55 -47.91 5.17 8.74
N GLN A 56 -46.78 5.67 9.25
CA GLN A 56 -46.35 5.50 10.64
C GLN A 56 -47.38 6.06 11.62
N ASP A 57 -47.96 7.21 11.33
CA ASP A 57 -49.00 7.80 12.17
C ASP A 57 -50.30 6.98 12.15
N LEU A 58 -50.65 6.41 11.01
CA LEU A 58 -51.80 5.50 10.90
C LEU A 58 -51.58 4.17 11.62
N VAL A 59 -50.36 3.61 11.58
CA VAL A 59 -49.96 2.42 12.35
C VAL A 59 -50.05 2.71 13.84
N ARG A 60 -49.50 3.84 14.30
CA ARG A 60 -49.59 4.27 15.71
C ARG A 60 -51.04 4.47 16.15
N ALA A 61 -51.89 5.05 15.30
CA ALA A 61 -53.31 5.21 15.61
C ALA A 61 -54.07 3.86 15.64
N ALA A 62 -53.73 2.91 14.77
CA ALA A 62 -54.39 1.62 14.66
C ALA A 62 -53.97 0.63 15.76
N TRP A 63 -52.69 0.63 16.12
CA TRP A 63 -52.08 -0.41 16.97
C TRP A 63 -51.17 0.14 18.09
N GLY A 64 -51.03 1.45 18.26
CA GLY A 64 -50.15 2.04 19.29
C GLY A 64 -48.66 1.99 18.93
N SER A 65 -47.79 2.32 19.89
CA SER A 65 -46.34 2.45 19.72
C SER A 65 -45.50 1.70 20.77
N GLY A 66 -46.05 0.63 21.34
CA GLY A 66 -45.34 -0.19 22.34
C GLY A 66 -44.20 -1.02 21.72
N ALA A 67 -43.16 -1.31 22.50
CA ALA A 67 -41.99 -2.10 22.08
C ALA A 67 -42.32 -3.53 21.63
N ASP A 68 -43.54 -4.01 21.92
CA ASP A 68 -44.07 -5.30 21.51
C ASP A 68 -44.65 -5.30 20.08
N LEU A 69 -44.85 -4.14 19.45
CA LEU A 69 -45.29 -4.01 18.06
C LEU A 69 -44.09 -3.91 17.12
N ARG A 70 -43.93 -4.89 16.23
CA ARG A 70 -42.87 -4.92 15.21
C ARG A 70 -43.45 -4.56 13.85
N VAL A 71 -42.84 -3.58 13.18
CA VAL A 71 -43.26 -3.11 11.86
C VAL A 71 -42.03 -2.96 10.98
N SER A 72 -42.01 -3.65 9.84
CA SER A 72 -41.03 -3.38 8.79
C SER A 72 -41.68 -2.64 7.63
N TRP A 73 -40.92 -1.76 6.99
CA TRP A 73 -41.39 -0.89 5.90
C TRP A 73 -40.87 -1.41 4.56
N GLY A 74 -41.70 -1.31 3.52
CA GLY A 74 -41.27 -1.59 2.15
C GLY A 74 -40.88 -0.33 1.40
N ASP A 75 -40.21 -0.48 0.26
CA ASP A 75 -39.53 0.56 -0.55
C ASP A 75 -40.44 1.70 -1.07
N HIS A 76 -41.74 1.63 -0.81
CA HIS A 76 -42.75 2.60 -1.23
C HIS A 76 -43.42 3.29 -0.03
N GLY A 77 -42.77 3.21 1.14
CA GLY A 77 -43.21 3.85 2.37
C GLY A 77 -44.46 3.24 3.01
N ARG A 78 -44.69 1.94 2.84
CA ARG A 78 -45.86 1.25 3.41
C ARG A 78 -45.44 0.05 4.26
N PRO A 79 -46.27 -0.40 5.23
CA PRO A 79 -45.91 -1.55 6.05
C PRO A 79 -45.75 -2.82 5.21
N ARG A 80 -44.56 -3.42 5.25
CA ARG A 80 -44.23 -4.71 4.65
C ARG A 80 -44.54 -5.85 5.62
N SER A 81 -44.29 -5.66 6.90
CA SER A 81 -44.74 -6.58 7.94
C SER A 81 -45.25 -5.83 9.15
N VAL A 82 -46.27 -6.38 9.80
CA VAL A 82 -46.76 -5.91 11.10
C VAL A 82 -47.08 -7.15 11.92
N HIS A 83 -46.52 -7.25 13.12
CA HIS A 83 -46.91 -8.27 14.10
C HIS A 83 -46.69 -7.78 15.53
N ARG A 84 -47.32 -8.44 16.49
CA ARG A 84 -47.16 -8.13 17.91
C ARG A 84 -46.59 -9.32 18.67
N VAL A 85 -45.47 -9.13 19.35
CA VAL A 85 -44.82 -10.15 20.19
C VAL A 85 -45.75 -10.48 21.35
N GLY A 86 -46.18 -11.73 21.45
CA GLY A 86 -47.11 -12.19 22.50
C GLY A 86 -48.54 -11.64 22.41
N GLY A 87 -48.93 -10.96 21.32
CA GLY A 87 -50.23 -10.29 21.18
C GLY A 87 -50.95 -10.51 19.84
N VAL A 88 -52.04 -9.76 19.63
CA VAL A 88 -52.86 -9.80 18.39
C VAL A 88 -53.04 -8.39 17.82
N LEU A 89 -53.17 -8.28 16.49
CA LEU A 89 -53.41 -7.03 15.76
C LEU A 89 -54.90 -6.70 15.62
N GLY A 90 -55.78 -7.70 15.69
CA GLY A 90 -57.21 -7.49 15.56
C GLY A 90 -58.03 -8.76 15.77
N ARG A 91 -59.34 -8.58 15.98
CA ARG A 91 -60.30 -9.66 16.25
C ARG A 91 -61.50 -9.56 15.30
N PRO A 92 -61.39 -10.07 14.06
CA PRO A 92 -62.53 -10.13 13.13
C PRO A 92 -63.71 -10.90 13.71
N GLU A 93 -64.94 -10.53 13.35
CA GLU A 93 -66.16 -11.25 13.75
C GLU A 93 -66.41 -12.50 12.90
N ALA A 94 -65.93 -12.51 11.66
CA ALA A 94 -66.12 -13.63 10.76
C ALA A 94 -65.35 -14.90 11.21
N SER A 95 -66.03 -16.05 11.17
CA SER A 95 -65.43 -17.34 11.56
C SER A 95 -64.69 -18.06 10.43
N ASP A 96 -64.95 -17.71 9.15
CA ASP A 96 -64.18 -18.24 8.02
C ASP A 96 -62.87 -17.44 7.87
N PRO A 97 -61.69 -18.08 7.81
CA PRO A 97 -60.40 -17.38 7.75
C PRO A 97 -60.28 -16.35 6.61
N VAL A 98 -60.87 -16.58 5.44
CA VAL A 98 -60.80 -15.61 4.33
C VAL A 98 -61.73 -14.44 4.57
N ALA A 99 -62.94 -14.70 5.07
CA ALA A 99 -63.85 -13.62 5.46
C ALA A 99 -63.22 -12.76 6.57
N ALA A 100 -62.60 -13.38 7.58
CA ALA A 100 -61.89 -12.71 8.67
C ALA A 100 -60.70 -11.87 8.17
N ALA A 101 -59.89 -12.42 7.27
CA ALA A 101 -58.78 -11.69 6.65
C ALA A 101 -59.27 -10.47 5.84
N ARG A 102 -60.35 -10.62 5.06
CA ARG A 102 -60.94 -9.51 4.28
C ARG A 102 -61.55 -8.45 5.17
N GLU A 103 -62.23 -8.86 6.25
CA GLU A 103 -62.77 -7.96 7.26
C GLU A 103 -61.64 -7.14 7.90
N PHE A 104 -60.57 -7.81 8.34
CA PHE A 104 -59.39 -7.16 8.90
C PHE A 104 -58.78 -6.12 7.95
N LEU A 105 -58.54 -6.51 6.68
CA LEU A 105 -57.99 -5.59 5.68
C LEU A 105 -58.94 -4.44 5.33
N THR A 106 -60.26 -4.65 5.42
CA THR A 106 -61.26 -3.58 5.23
C THR A 106 -61.19 -2.55 6.34
N THR A 107 -61.06 -3.03 7.59
CA THR A 107 -60.91 -2.19 8.78
C THR A 107 -59.65 -1.34 8.74
N TYR A 108 -58.51 -1.96 8.38
CA TYR A 108 -57.19 -1.29 8.39
C TYR A 108 -56.71 -0.84 6.99
N ARG A 109 -57.62 -0.70 6.02
CA ARG A 109 -57.29 -0.40 4.61
C ARG A 109 -56.43 0.86 4.43
N ASN A 110 -56.64 1.88 5.27
CA ASN A 110 -55.91 3.14 5.20
C ASN A 110 -54.44 2.97 5.58
N VAL A 111 -54.11 2.02 6.49
CA VAL A 111 -52.74 1.71 6.89
C VAL A 111 -51.92 1.18 5.69
N LEU A 112 -52.58 0.44 4.80
CA LEU A 112 -51.99 -0.10 3.58
C LEU A 112 -52.21 0.81 2.34
N GLY A 113 -52.84 1.97 2.51
CA GLY A 113 -53.19 2.87 1.41
C GLY A 113 -54.18 2.29 0.40
N LEU A 114 -54.99 1.30 0.79
CA LEU A 114 -55.92 0.57 -0.08
C LEU A 114 -57.28 1.27 -0.19
N SER A 115 -57.79 1.42 -1.41
CA SER A 115 -59.18 1.80 -1.64
C SER A 115 -60.13 0.60 -1.52
N PRO A 116 -61.45 0.82 -1.32
CA PRO A 116 -62.43 -0.27 -1.38
C PRO A 116 -62.37 -1.09 -2.68
N ARG A 117 -62.06 -0.43 -3.80
CA ARG A 117 -61.91 -1.06 -5.11
C ARG A 117 -60.69 -1.99 -5.18
N ASP A 118 -59.59 -1.62 -4.53
CA ASP A 118 -58.40 -2.47 -4.47
C ASP A 118 -58.70 -3.74 -3.66
N LEU A 119 -59.44 -3.62 -2.55
CA LEU A 119 -59.86 -4.74 -1.70
C LEU A 119 -60.78 -5.75 -2.42
N GLU A 120 -61.73 -5.25 -3.22
CA GLU A 120 -62.59 -6.07 -4.08
C GLU A 120 -61.79 -6.81 -5.17
N GLY A 121 -60.72 -6.18 -5.68
CA GLY A 121 -59.85 -6.73 -6.71
C GLY A 121 -58.89 -7.84 -6.25
N PHE A 122 -58.70 -8.04 -4.94
CA PHE A 122 -57.85 -9.14 -4.47
C PHE A 122 -58.49 -10.51 -4.73
N ARG A 123 -57.71 -11.44 -5.26
CA ARG A 123 -58.08 -12.84 -5.45
C ARG A 123 -57.51 -13.69 -4.31
N VAL A 124 -58.28 -14.67 -3.83
CA VAL A 124 -57.75 -15.63 -2.85
C VAL A 124 -56.72 -16.52 -3.54
N ALA A 125 -55.46 -16.36 -3.16
CA ALA A 125 -54.34 -17.11 -3.74
C ALA A 125 -54.06 -18.42 -2.97
N GLY A 126 -54.32 -18.44 -1.66
CA GLY A 126 -54.15 -19.64 -0.85
C GLY A 126 -54.67 -19.50 0.58
N ARG A 127 -54.91 -20.66 1.21
CA ARG A 127 -55.12 -20.84 2.64
C ARG A 127 -54.11 -21.87 3.12
N THR A 128 -53.12 -21.45 3.91
CA THR A 128 -52.02 -22.31 4.34
C THR A 128 -52.11 -22.52 5.84
N PRO A 129 -52.35 -23.75 6.32
CA PRO A 129 -52.20 -24.05 7.74
C PRO A 129 -50.73 -23.96 8.14
N ILE A 130 -50.43 -23.23 9.22
CA ILE A 130 -49.09 -23.08 9.80
C ILE A 130 -49.18 -23.55 11.25
N GLY A 131 -48.85 -24.83 11.48
CA GLY A 131 -49.11 -25.49 12.76
C GLY A 131 -50.58 -25.39 13.15
N ARG A 132 -50.86 -24.63 14.21
CA ARG A 132 -52.22 -24.37 14.72
C ARG A 132 -52.88 -23.11 14.15
N TRP A 133 -52.18 -22.33 13.32
CA TRP A 133 -52.66 -21.08 12.75
C TRP A 133 -53.03 -21.25 11.27
N THR A 134 -53.75 -20.29 10.71
CA THR A 134 -54.10 -20.26 9.29
C THR A 134 -53.65 -18.95 8.68
N GLN A 135 -52.79 -19.02 7.67
CA GLN A 135 -52.44 -17.86 6.84
C GLN A 135 -53.36 -17.81 5.62
N VAL A 136 -54.00 -16.67 5.41
CA VAL A 136 -54.76 -16.36 4.20
C VAL A 136 -53.96 -15.43 3.33
N ARG A 137 -53.72 -15.85 2.09
CA ARG A 137 -52.97 -15.11 1.09
C ARG A 137 -53.89 -14.58 0.01
N LEU A 138 -53.85 -13.27 -0.20
CA LEU A 138 -54.63 -12.53 -1.18
C LEU A 138 -53.68 -11.91 -2.21
N GLU A 139 -53.87 -12.21 -3.48
CA GLU A 139 -53.07 -11.70 -4.60
C GLU A 139 -53.80 -10.52 -5.25
N GLN A 140 -53.11 -9.41 -5.45
CA GLN A 140 -53.65 -8.25 -6.12
C GLN A 140 -53.88 -8.60 -7.60
N THR A 141 -55.03 -8.20 -8.14
CA THR A 141 -55.28 -8.29 -9.58
C THR A 141 -55.52 -6.92 -10.18
N ALA A 142 -55.08 -6.73 -11.41
CA ALA A 142 -55.34 -5.53 -12.21
C ALA A 142 -55.67 -5.97 -13.65
N GLY A 143 -56.79 -5.48 -14.20
CA GLY A 143 -57.30 -5.96 -15.49
C GLY A 143 -57.67 -7.46 -15.50
N GLY A 144 -57.91 -8.07 -14.33
CA GLY A 144 -58.19 -9.51 -14.18
C GLY A 144 -56.95 -10.41 -14.18
N LEU A 145 -55.76 -9.85 -14.31
CA LEU A 145 -54.47 -10.55 -14.26
C LEU A 145 -53.78 -10.33 -12.90
N PRO A 146 -52.99 -11.30 -12.40
CA PRO A 146 -52.23 -11.14 -11.17
C PRO A 146 -51.14 -10.07 -11.33
N VAL A 147 -51.01 -9.17 -10.36
CA VAL A 147 -49.91 -8.20 -10.31
C VAL A 147 -48.67 -8.89 -9.75
N TRP A 148 -47.56 -8.83 -10.48
CA TRP A 148 -46.30 -9.43 -10.04
C TRP A 148 -45.78 -8.74 -8.77
N GLY A 149 -45.48 -9.53 -7.73
CA GLY A 149 -45.11 -9.04 -6.40
C GLY A 149 -46.25 -8.42 -5.57
N GLY A 150 -47.48 -8.35 -6.09
CA GLY A 150 -48.62 -7.73 -5.41
C GLY A 150 -49.39 -8.72 -4.54
N GLN A 151 -49.04 -8.84 -3.26
CA GLN A 151 -49.68 -9.81 -2.35
C GLN A 151 -49.83 -9.28 -0.92
N VAL A 152 -50.93 -9.66 -0.26
CA VAL A 152 -51.15 -9.44 1.17
C VAL A 152 -51.48 -10.77 1.84
N SER A 153 -50.83 -11.06 2.95
CA SER A 153 -51.11 -12.23 3.77
C SER A 153 -51.53 -11.83 5.19
N VAL A 154 -52.58 -12.47 5.69
CA VAL A 154 -53.11 -12.27 7.05
C VAL A 154 -53.06 -13.61 7.77
N THR A 155 -52.37 -13.67 8.91
CA THR A 155 -52.24 -14.89 9.71
C THR A 155 -53.19 -14.83 10.91
N LEU A 156 -54.04 -15.85 11.05
CA LEU A 156 -55.02 -15.98 12.13
C LEU A 156 -54.68 -17.14 13.06
N ASN A 157 -54.84 -16.93 14.37
CA ASN A 157 -54.70 -17.98 15.36
C ASN A 157 -55.95 -18.89 15.44
N GLN A 158 -55.95 -19.89 16.32
CA GLN A 158 -57.08 -20.83 16.49
C GLN A 158 -58.39 -20.18 16.94
N ARG A 159 -58.34 -18.96 17.49
CA ARG A 159 -59.50 -18.19 17.95
C ARG A 159 -60.02 -17.23 16.88
N GLY A 160 -59.43 -17.23 15.68
CA GLY A 160 -59.78 -16.31 14.60
C GLY A 160 -59.19 -14.91 14.77
N GLU A 161 -58.25 -14.71 15.70
CA GLU A 161 -57.61 -13.40 15.93
C GLU A 161 -56.40 -13.25 15.00
N VAL A 162 -56.19 -12.05 14.46
CA VAL A 162 -55.08 -11.76 13.54
C VAL A 162 -53.81 -11.50 14.34
N VAL A 163 -52.76 -12.29 14.08
CA VAL A 163 -51.47 -12.20 14.79
C VAL A 163 -50.38 -11.53 13.95
N GLN A 164 -50.52 -11.55 12.64
CA GLN A 164 -49.54 -11.00 11.71
C GLN A 164 -50.19 -10.57 10.40
N LEU A 165 -49.71 -9.45 9.87
CA LEU A 165 -49.99 -8.93 8.54
C LEU A 165 -48.66 -8.86 7.77
N LEU A 166 -48.60 -9.46 6.59
CA LEU A 166 -47.49 -9.34 5.66
C LEU A 166 -48.03 -8.73 4.36
N SER A 167 -47.32 -7.77 3.80
CA SER A 167 -47.60 -7.20 2.50
C SER A 167 -46.33 -7.19 1.67
N ASP A 168 -46.37 -7.90 0.56
CA ASP A 168 -45.46 -7.62 -0.54
C ASP A 168 -45.95 -6.34 -1.25
N PRO A 169 -45.14 -5.69 -2.10
CA PRO A 169 -45.42 -4.33 -2.57
C PRO A 169 -46.73 -4.22 -3.38
N ILE A 170 -47.85 -3.94 -2.71
CA ILE A 170 -49.16 -3.66 -3.31
C ILE A 170 -49.19 -2.28 -3.99
N ARG A 171 -49.92 -2.18 -5.11
CA ARG A 171 -50.01 -0.97 -5.94
C ARG A 171 -51.46 -0.47 -6.05
N PRO A 172 -51.99 0.25 -5.06
CA PRO A 172 -53.35 0.79 -5.06
C PRO A 172 -53.60 1.64 -6.30
N GLY A 173 -54.74 1.43 -6.96
CA GLY A 173 -55.12 2.20 -8.15
C GLY A 173 -54.27 1.95 -9.40
N LEU A 174 -53.51 0.86 -9.46
CA LEU A 174 -52.67 0.51 -10.62
C LEU A 174 -53.49 0.48 -11.92
N ALA A 175 -53.20 1.42 -12.82
CA ALA A 175 -53.72 1.46 -14.16
C ALA A 175 -52.91 0.51 -15.06
N VAL A 176 -53.60 -0.32 -15.84
CA VAL A 176 -52.96 -1.31 -16.71
C VAL A 176 -53.27 -1.01 -18.15
N ASP A 177 -52.24 -0.95 -18.99
CA ASP A 177 -52.40 -0.99 -20.44
C ASP A 177 -52.66 -2.44 -20.89
N PRO A 178 -53.87 -2.77 -21.39
CA PRO A 178 -54.25 -4.15 -21.70
C PRO A 178 -53.76 -4.63 -23.08
N ARG A 179 -53.03 -3.81 -23.84
CA ARG A 179 -52.63 -4.14 -25.22
C ARG A 179 -51.60 -5.27 -25.24
N THR A 180 -51.93 -6.37 -25.91
CA THR A 180 -51.05 -7.52 -26.13
C THR A 180 -50.91 -7.81 -27.63
N THR A 181 -49.69 -8.01 -28.13
CA THR A 181 -49.44 -8.45 -29.52
C THR A 181 -48.75 -9.80 -29.61
N LEU A 182 -48.08 -10.25 -28.53
CA LEU A 182 -47.41 -11.55 -28.48
C LEU A 182 -48.32 -12.66 -27.94
N THR A 183 -48.14 -13.87 -28.44
CA THR A 183 -48.73 -15.09 -27.89
C THR A 183 -47.85 -15.70 -26.79
N ALA A 184 -48.41 -16.61 -25.98
CA ALA A 184 -47.62 -17.37 -25.00
C ALA A 184 -46.49 -18.20 -25.64
N SER A 185 -46.66 -18.63 -26.89
CA SER A 185 -45.61 -19.33 -27.64
C SER A 185 -44.49 -18.38 -28.07
N ASP A 186 -44.82 -17.14 -28.47
CA ASP A 186 -43.82 -16.13 -28.81
C ASP A 186 -42.97 -15.77 -27.59
N ALA A 187 -43.62 -15.61 -26.43
CA ALA A 187 -42.96 -15.37 -25.15
C ALA A 187 -42.06 -16.54 -24.71
N ALA A 188 -42.51 -17.79 -24.89
CA ALA A 188 -41.68 -18.98 -24.62
C ALA A 188 -40.40 -19.00 -25.49
N ARG A 189 -40.52 -18.69 -26.80
CA ARG A 189 -39.35 -18.63 -27.70
C ARG A 189 -38.42 -17.48 -27.35
N LEU A 190 -38.96 -16.30 -27.00
CA LEU A 190 -38.16 -15.16 -26.55
C LEU A 190 -37.39 -15.50 -25.26
N GLY A 191 -38.05 -16.11 -24.27
CA GLY A 191 -37.42 -16.54 -23.03
C GLY A 191 -36.30 -17.56 -23.26
N LEU A 192 -36.52 -18.57 -24.12
CA LEU A 192 -35.47 -19.53 -24.51
C LEU A 192 -34.28 -18.84 -25.18
N ARG A 193 -34.52 -17.91 -26.11
CA ARG A 193 -33.43 -17.14 -26.75
C ARG A 193 -32.65 -16.31 -25.74
N MET A 194 -33.34 -15.65 -24.81
CA MET A 194 -32.73 -14.86 -23.73
C MET A 194 -31.98 -15.73 -22.71
N ALA A 195 -32.37 -17.00 -22.56
CA ALA A 195 -31.67 -18.00 -21.77
C ALA A 195 -30.54 -18.72 -22.56
N GLY A 196 -30.18 -18.23 -23.75
CA GLY A 196 -29.09 -18.77 -24.57
C GLY A 196 -29.45 -20.04 -25.36
N VAL A 197 -30.71 -20.48 -25.35
CA VAL A 197 -31.18 -21.65 -26.12
C VAL A 197 -31.56 -21.22 -27.54
N ARG A 198 -30.97 -21.87 -28.55
CA ARG A 198 -31.28 -21.63 -29.97
C ARG A 198 -32.63 -22.25 -30.35
N ALA A 199 -33.72 -21.55 -30.09
CA ALA A 199 -35.06 -22.04 -30.43
C ALA A 199 -35.48 -21.72 -31.87
N SER A 200 -35.85 -22.75 -32.66
CA SER A 200 -36.56 -22.60 -33.94
C SER A 200 -38.09 -22.64 -33.74
N ASP A 201 -38.86 -22.09 -34.69
CA ASP A 201 -40.33 -21.98 -34.55
C ASP A 201 -41.07 -23.33 -34.42
N GLU A 202 -40.45 -24.42 -34.87
CA GLU A 202 -41.01 -25.79 -34.89
C GLU A 202 -40.67 -26.62 -33.63
N ALA A 203 -39.81 -26.10 -32.72
CA ALA A 203 -39.25 -26.90 -31.61
C ALA A 203 -40.11 -26.95 -30.33
N LEU A 204 -41.11 -26.07 -30.16
CA LEU A 204 -41.95 -26.04 -28.96
C LEU A 204 -43.14 -26.99 -29.06
N VAL A 205 -43.17 -28.01 -28.19
CA VAL A 205 -44.30 -28.95 -28.09
C VAL A 205 -45.18 -28.55 -26.88
N PRO A 206 -46.45 -28.17 -27.06
CA PRO A 206 -47.33 -27.80 -25.95
C PRO A 206 -47.64 -29.02 -25.05
N LEU A 207 -47.64 -28.80 -23.74
CA LEU A 207 -47.98 -29.80 -22.73
C LEU A 207 -49.30 -29.44 -22.03
N GLN A 208 -50.00 -30.45 -21.49
CA GLN A 208 -51.20 -30.22 -20.68
C GLN A 208 -50.83 -29.68 -19.30
N SER A 209 -51.43 -28.55 -18.92
CA SER A 209 -51.28 -27.94 -17.61
C SER A 209 -52.37 -28.44 -16.65
N PRO A 210 -52.03 -29.09 -15.52
CA PRO A 210 -53.03 -29.65 -14.61
C PRO A 210 -53.94 -28.60 -13.97
N SER A 211 -53.44 -27.38 -13.77
CA SER A 211 -54.17 -26.28 -13.13
C SER A 211 -54.76 -25.27 -14.13
N GLY A 212 -54.35 -25.33 -15.40
CA GLY A 212 -54.67 -24.32 -16.41
C GLY A 212 -54.08 -22.92 -16.15
N ARG A 213 -53.37 -22.70 -15.02
CA ARG A 213 -52.76 -21.42 -14.64
C ARG A 213 -51.54 -21.07 -15.50
N TRP A 214 -50.85 -22.09 -15.99
CA TRP A 214 -49.64 -21.97 -16.80
C TRP A 214 -49.85 -22.61 -18.16
N THR A 215 -49.32 -22.01 -19.21
CA THR A 215 -49.14 -22.65 -20.51
C THR A 215 -47.75 -23.26 -20.53
N LEU A 216 -47.65 -24.58 -20.77
CA LEU A 216 -46.42 -25.33 -20.67
C LEU A 216 -45.94 -25.76 -22.05
N TYR A 217 -44.64 -25.62 -22.32
CA TYR A 217 -44.01 -26.11 -23.55
C TYR A 217 -42.81 -26.99 -23.22
N ARG A 218 -42.57 -28.03 -24.02
CA ARG A 218 -41.33 -28.80 -24.03
C ARG A 218 -40.46 -28.35 -25.19
N HIS A 219 -39.18 -28.14 -24.94
CA HIS A 219 -38.16 -27.91 -25.97
C HIS A 219 -37.15 -29.07 -25.94
N PRO A 220 -36.76 -29.68 -27.08
CA PRO A 220 -35.89 -30.85 -27.11
C PRO A 220 -34.46 -30.60 -26.62
N GLU A 221 -33.97 -29.37 -26.76
CA GLU A 221 -32.59 -28.97 -26.41
C GLU A 221 -32.50 -28.14 -25.12
N ALA A 222 -33.63 -27.88 -24.44
CA ALA A 222 -33.63 -27.28 -23.10
C ALA A 222 -33.71 -28.39 -22.03
N SER A 223 -33.48 -28.07 -20.75
CA SER A 223 -33.53 -29.02 -19.63
C SER A 223 -34.84 -29.85 -19.58
N ALA A 224 -34.85 -30.91 -18.76
CA ALA A 224 -36.01 -31.79 -18.57
C ALA A 224 -37.30 -31.08 -18.09
N LEU A 225 -37.20 -29.88 -17.50
CA LEU A 225 -38.35 -29.12 -17.02
C LEU A 225 -39.07 -28.37 -18.17
N PRO A 226 -40.42 -28.32 -18.16
CA PRO A 226 -41.17 -27.55 -19.15
C PRO A 226 -40.93 -26.04 -19.02
N VAL A 227 -40.85 -25.33 -20.16
CA VAL A 227 -40.95 -23.87 -20.19
C VAL A 227 -42.37 -23.48 -19.78
N ALA A 228 -42.50 -22.73 -18.69
CA ALA A 228 -43.79 -22.34 -18.14
C ALA A 228 -44.07 -20.85 -18.40
N VAL A 229 -45.21 -20.55 -19.02
CA VAL A 229 -45.61 -19.19 -19.38
C VAL A 229 -46.97 -18.85 -18.78
N SER A 230 -47.09 -17.71 -18.12
CA SER A 230 -48.38 -17.15 -17.70
C SER A 230 -48.42 -15.64 -17.90
N GLN A 231 -49.61 -15.06 -17.99
CA GLN A 231 -49.76 -13.60 -18.03
C GLN A 231 -49.80 -13.02 -16.62
N ALA A 232 -49.11 -11.91 -16.43
CA ALA A 232 -49.11 -11.11 -15.21
C ALA A 232 -49.12 -9.62 -15.58
N VAL A 233 -49.35 -8.77 -14.59
CA VAL A 233 -49.13 -7.32 -14.70
C VAL A 233 -47.81 -6.99 -14.01
N PHE A 234 -46.85 -6.46 -14.77
CA PHE A 234 -45.61 -5.92 -14.24
C PHE A 234 -45.83 -4.43 -13.89
N PRO A 235 -45.67 -4.01 -12.62
CA PRO A 235 -45.81 -2.62 -12.24
C PRO A 235 -44.56 -1.82 -12.63
N LEU A 236 -44.69 -0.83 -13.53
CA LEU A 236 -43.59 0.05 -13.91
C LEU A 236 -43.37 1.17 -12.89
N SER A 237 -44.45 1.60 -12.23
CA SER A 237 -44.42 2.64 -11.20
C SER A 237 -45.44 2.34 -10.10
N THR A 238 -45.72 3.32 -9.24
CA THR A 238 -46.76 3.23 -8.21
C THR A 238 -48.18 3.15 -8.79
N THR A 239 -48.41 3.69 -9.99
CA THR A 239 -49.75 3.83 -10.59
C THR A 239 -49.86 3.29 -12.02
N GLU A 240 -48.75 2.94 -12.69
CA GLU A 240 -48.73 2.40 -14.04
C GLU A 240 -48.20 0.96 -14.07
N GLY A 241 -48.92 0.08 -14.76
CA GLY A 241 -48.51 -1.31 -15.02
C GLY A 241 -48.74 -1.73 -16.47
N ARG A 242 -47.98 -2.75 -16.90
CA ARG A 242 -48.10 -3.36 -18.22
C ARG A 242 -48.42 -4.83 -18.12
N VAL A 243 -49.17 -5.36 -19.09
CA VAL A 243 -49.32 -6.80 -19.25
C VAL A 243 -47.99 -7.38 -19.73
N ALA A 244 -47.53 -8.41 -19.05
CA ALA A 244 -46.30 -9.13 -19.33
C ALA A 244 -46.53 -10.65 -19.31
N TYR A 245 -45.68 -11.38 -20.02
CA TYR A 245 -45.56 -12.82 -19.88
C TYR A 245 -44.48 -13.15 -18.86
N ARG A 246 -44.88 -13.81 -17.78
CA ARG A 246 -43.96 -14.44 -16.83
C ARG A 246 -43.52 -15.78 -17.41
N VAL A 247 -42.23 -15.93 -17.65
CA VAL A 247 -41.61 -17.08 -18.30
C VAL A 247 -40.60 -17.71 -17.36
N TYR A 248 -40.75 -19.01 -17.12
CA TYR A 248 -39.75 -19.86 -16.49
C TYR A 248 -39.07 -20.71 -17.54
N VAL A 249 -37.75 -20.65 -17.59
CA VAL A 249 -36.97 -21.32 -18.61
C VAL A 249 -35.60 -21.72 -18.07
N ASP A 250 -35.12 -22.87 -18.52
CA ASP A 250 -33.79 -23.37 -18.19
C ASP A 250 -32.86 -23.14 -19.38
N GLY A 251 -31.66 -22.66 -19.07
CA GLY A 251 -30.54 -22.51 -19.98
C GLY A 251 -29.81 -23.84 -20.25
N PRO A 252 -28.89 -23.83 -21.23
CA PRO A 252 -28.20 -25.04 -21.66
C PRO A 252 -27.16 -25.58 -20.66
N LYS A 253 -26.72 -24.80 -19.65
CA LYS A 253 -25.76 -25.26 -18.62
C LYS A 253 -26.41 -25.53 -17.26
N GLY A 254 -27.75 -25.56 -17.19
CA GLY A 254 -28.49 -25.84 -15.96
C GLY A 254 -28.92 -24.59 -15.19
N GLU A 255 -28.62 -23.39 -15.69
CA GLU A 255 -29.13 -22.14 -15.14
C GLU A 255 -30.66 -22.08 -15.33
N SER A 256 -31.40 -21.68 -14.30
CA SER A 256 -32.85 -21.51 -14.39
C SER A 256 -33.18 -20.03 -14.23
N TYR A 257 -34.06 -19.47 -15.07
CA TYR A 257 -34.43 -18.06 -15.02
C TYR A 257 -35.93 -17.86 -14.82
N GLU A 258 -36.28 -16.83 -14.05
CA GLU A 258 -37.58 -16.18 -14.10
C GLU A 258 -37.46 -14.89 -14.93
N MET A 259 -38.32 -14.73 -15.92
CA MET A 259 -38.37 -13.54 -16.76
C MET A 259 -39.79 -12.96 -16.81
N LEU A 260 -39.92 -11.64 -16.88
CA LEU A 260 -41.15 -10.98 -17.31
C LEU A 260 -40.88 -10.23 -18.60
N LEU A 261 -41.59 -10.62 -19.67
CA LEU A 261 -41.46 -10.04 -21.00
C LEU A 261 -42.69 -9.20 -21.32
N ASP A 262 -42.50 -7.97 -21.81
CA ASP A 262 -43.60 -7.09 -22.22
C ASP A 262 -44.49 -7.81 -23.24
N ALA A 263 -45.79 -7.93 -22.97
CA ALA A 263 -46.70 -8.72 -23.81
C ALA A 263 -46.98 -8.08 -25.18
N ARG A 264 -46.47 -6.87 -25.42
CA ARG A 264 -46.54 -6.17 -26.70
C ARG A 264 -45.22 -6.24 -27.45
N SER A 265 -44.12 -5.74 -26.86
CA SER A 265 -42.83 -5.64 -27.55
C SER A 265 -41.99 -6.92 -27.46
N GLY A 266 -42.16 -7.71 -26.40
CA GLY A 266 -41.28 -8.83 -26.10
C GLY A 266 -39.96 -8.44 -25.46
N GLU A 267 -39.77 -7.15 -25.15
CA GLU A 267 -38.64 -6.67 -24.37
C GLU A 267 -38.68 -7.27 -22.96
N ALA A 268 -37.51 -7.61 -22.42
CA ALA A 268 -37.41 -7.99 -21.03
C ALA A 268 -37.78 -6.78 -20.17
N LEU A 269 -38.70 -6.96 -19.23
CA LEU A 269 -39.02 -6.02 -18.16
C LEU A 269 -38.34 -6.44 -16.86
N TYR A 270 -38.17 -7.76 -16.69
CA TYR A 270 -37.46 -8.38 -15.57
C TYR A 270 -36.79 -9.68 -16.03
N ARG A 271 -35.62 -10.00 -15.48
CA ARG A 271 -34.94 -11.28 -15.55
C ARG A 271 -34.14 -11.49 -14.27
N ALA A 272 -34.22 -12.69 -13.69
CA ALA A 272 -33.33 -13.10 -12.61
C ALA A 272 -33.10 -14.62 -12.64
N PRO A 273 -31.92 -15.10 -12.21
CA PRO A 273 -31.69 -16.51 -11.99
C PRO A 273 -32.51 -17.02 -10.78
N LEU A 274 -32.95 -18.28 -10.85
CA LEU A 274 -33.77 -18.95 -9.83
C LEU A 274 -32.97 -19.72 -8.79
N ALA A 275 -31.68 -19.96 -9.04
CA ALA A 275 -30.72 -20.48 -8.08
C ALA A 275 -29.57 -19.47 -7.99
N ARG A 276 -29.24 -19.04 -6.76
CA ARG A 276 -28.06 -18.20 -6.47
C ARG A 276 -27.08 -19.08 -5.71
N HIS A 277 -25.96 -19.39 -6.34
CA HIS A 277 -24.82 -20.05 -5.72
C HIS A 277 -23.61 -19.22 -6.15
N ALA A 278 -23.25 -18.22 -5.33
CA ALA A 278 -21.96 -17.58 -5.51
C ALA A 278 -20.91 -18.56 -5.01
N THR A 279 -19.81 -18.70 -5.74
CA THR A 279 -18.70 -19.58 -5.35
C THR A 279 -17.39 -18.83 -5.43
N ALA A 280 -16.46 -19.13 -4.55
CA ALA A 280 -15.11 -18.58 -4.59
C ALA A 280 -14.06 -19.68 -4.59
N ARG A 281 -12.94 -19.47 -5.29
CA ARG A 281 -11.77 -20.32 -5.14
C ARG A 281 -10.82 -19.68 -4.13
N ILE A 282 -10.60 -20.31 -2.97
CA ILE A 282 -9.84 -19.73 -1.84
C ILE A 282 -8.77 -20.69 -1.33
N TYR A 283 -7.81 -20.19 -0.55
CA TYR A 283 -6.93 -21.02 0.26
C TYR A 283 -7.60 -21.31 1.60
N PRO A 284 -7.88 -22.59 1.96
CA PRO A 284 -8.51 -22.91 3.24
C PRO A 284 -7.68 -22.54 4.46
N ARG A 285 -6.35 -22.46 4.29
CA ARG A 285 -5.38 -22.05 5.30
C ARG A 285 -4.40 -21.02 4.74
N SER A 286 -3.51 -21.45 3.85
CA SER A 286 -2.58 -20.60 3.12
C SER A 286 -1.96 -21.39 1.96
N PRO A 287 -1.21 -20.74 1.06
CA PRO A 287 -0.52 -21.42 -0.04
C PRO A 287 0.51 -22.47 0.39
N LEU A 288 1.07 -22.40 1.61
CA LEU A 288 1.95 -23.45 2.14
C LEU A 288 1.22 -24.76 2.47
N HIS A 289 -0.09 -24.69 2.70
CA HIS A 289 -0.87 -25.79 3.28
C HIS A 289 -1.72 -26.56 2.28
N GLY A 290 -1.54 -26.30 0.97
CA GLY A 290 -2.17 -27.05 -0.12
C GLY A 290 -2.80 -26.16 -1.19
N ASP A 291 -3.46 -26.83 -2.14
CA ASP A 291 -4.15 -26.18 -3.25
C ASP A 291 -5.41 -25.44 -2.80
N ARG A 292 -5.83 -24.48 -3.62
CA ARG A 292 -7.09 -23.74 -3.41
C ARG A 292 -8.32 -24.63 -3.62
N GLU A 293 -9.33 -24.40 -2.81
CA GLU A 293 -10.62 -25.10 -2.86
C GLU A 293 -11.74 -24.19 -3.37
N LEU A 294 -12.69 -24.76 -4.10
CA LEU A 294 -13.91 -24.06 -4.50
C LEU A 294 -14.96 -24.20 -3.39
N VAL A 295 -15.40 -23.06 -2.85
CA VAL A 295 -16.34 -22.97 -1.72
C VAL A 295 -17.57 -22.15 -2.11
N ASP A 296 -18.68 -22.36 -1.39
CA ASP A 296 -19.89 -21.56 -1.54
C ASP A 296 -19.76 -20.25 -0.75
N ILE A 297 -20.22 -19.13 -1.31
CA ILE A 297 -20.41 -17.85 -0.62
C ILE A 297 -21.89 -17.74 -0.22
N PRO A 298 -22.22 -17.66 1.08
CA PRO A 298 -23.56 -17.37 1.55
C PRO A 298 -24.12 -16.07 0.95
N ALA A 299 -25.39 -16.10 0.52
CA ALA A 299 -26.00 -14.98 -0.19
C ALA A 299 -26.15 -13.72 0.68
N GLU A 300 -26.20 -13.89 2.00
CA GLU A 300 -26.24 -12.84 3.02
C GLU A 300 -24.93 -12.08 3.20
N TRP A 301 -23.81 -12.64 2.74
CA TRP A 301 -22.53 -11.95 2.78
C TRP A 301 -22.41 -10.91 1.67
N LEU A 302 -23.17 -11.06 0.58
CA LEU A 302 -23.10 -10.20 -0.60
C LEU A 302 -24.23 -9.17 -0.65
N ASP A 303 -23.96 -8.04 -1.29
CA ASP A 303 -24.91 -6.95 -1.50
C ASP A 303 -26.05 -7.26 -2.49
N GLU A 304 -26.89 -6.26 -2.79
CA GLU A 304 -27.97 -6.37 -3.77
C GLU A 304 -27.43 -6.50 -5.20
N GLY A 305 -27.08 -7.72 -5.58
CA GLY A 305 -26.51 -8.04 -6.89
C GLY A 305 -25.47 -9.14 -6.77
N GLY A 306 -24.64 -9.06 -5.72
CA GLY A 306 -23.64 -10.05 -5.37
C GLY A 306 -22.66 -10.32 -6.50
N LEU A 307 -22.31 -9.26 -7.23
CA LEU A 307 -21.36 -9.29 -8.33
C LEU A 307 -19.96 -8.91 -7.89
N VAL A 308 -19.84 -8.21 -6.76
CA VAL A 308 -18.58 -7.74 -6.20
C VAL A 308 -18.38 -8.21 -4.76
N THR A 309 -17.14 -8.18 -4.26
CA THR A 309 -16.77 -8.46 -2.85
C THR A 309 -17.20 -7.36 -1.88
N LEU A 310 -18.49 -7.02 -1.89
CA LEU A 310 -19.15 -6.03 -1.02
C LEU A 310 -20.36 -6.65 -0.34
N GLY A 311 -20.51 -6.37 0.96
CA GLY A 311 -21.52 -6.98 1.82
C GLY A 311 -21.99 -6.09 2.98
N ASN A 312 -22.87 -6.64 3.83
CA ASN A 312 -23.32 -5.93 5.04
C ASN A 312 -22.17 -5.73 6.04
N ARG A 313 -21.21 -6.66 6.11
CA ARG A 313 -20.15 -6.68 7.16
C ARG A 313 -18.76 -6.34 6.64
N VAL A 314 -18.48 -6.66 5.38
CA VAL A 314 -17.14 -6.52 4.78
C VAL A 314 -17.27 -5.86 3.42
N ASP A 315 -16.36 -4.93 3.16
CA ASP A 315 -16.08 -4.38 1.85
C ASP A 315 -14.60 -4.64 1.52
N ALA A 316 -14.31 -5.55 0.60
CA ALA A 316 -12.94 -5.95 0.28
C ALA A 316 -12.52 -5.45 -1.11
N PHE A 317 -11.44 -4.68 -1.17
CA PHE A 317 -11.01 -3.96 -2.37
C PHE A 317 -9.49 -3.75 -2.45
N LEU A 318 -9.02 -3.42 -3.64
CA LEU A 318 -7.65 -2.97 -3.94
C LEU A 318 -7.47 -1.49 -3.57
N ASP A 319 -6.37 -1.17 -2.92
CA ASP A 319 -6.01 0.18 -2.45
C ASP A 319 -4.47 0.31 -2.45
N ARG A 320 -3.90 0.55 -3.63
CA ARG A 320 -2.43 0.63 -3.82
C ARG A 320 -1.87 2.01 -3.61
N ASP A 321 -2.68 3.04 -3.82
CA ASP A 321 -2.25 4.43 -3.67
C ASP A 321 -2.35 4.92 -2.21
N LEU A 322 -2.87 4.07 -1.31
CA LEU A 322 -2.98 4.29 0.13
C LEU A 322 -3.87 5.48 0.51
N ASP A 323 -4.77 5.90 -0.38
CA ASP A 323 -5.77 6.91 -0.06
C ASP A 323 -6.89 6.36 0.83
N GLY A 324 -6.97 5.03 0.93
CA GLY A 324 -7.92 4.31 1.78
C GLY A 324 -9.32 4.24 1.22
N GLU A 325 -9.49 4.52 -0.06
CA GLU A 325 -10.68 4.28 -0.86
C GLU A 325 -10.37 3.18 -1.89
N PRO A 326 -11.40 2.56 -2.51
CA PRO A 326 -11.18 1.57 -3.56
C PRO A 326 -10.54 2.20 -4.80
N ASP A 327 -9.43 1.62 -5.28
CA ASP A 327 -8.77 2.02 -6.52
C ASP A 327 -9.75 1.97 -7.70
N ASP A 328 -9.78 3.03 -8.52
CA ASP A 328 -10.51 3.06 -9.80
C ASP A 328 -9.82 2.19 -10.90
N GLU A 329 -8.90 1.29 -10.52
CA GLU A 329 -8.19 0.38 -11.42
C GLU A 329 -9.11 -0.74 -11.93
N GLU A 330 -9.26 -0.81 -13.25
CA GLU A 330 -9.98 -1.89 -13.94
C GLU A 330 -8.99 -2.95 -14.45
N SER A 331 -8.48 -3.81 -13.56
CA SER A 331 -7.71 -5.01 -13.93
C SER A 331 -8.66 -6.20 -14.22
N PRO A 332 -8.20 -7.29 -14.90
CA PRO A 332 -9.05 -8.45 -15.16
C PRO A 332 -9.68 -9.04 -13.88
N GLY A 333 -11.00 -9.01 -13.80
CA GLY A 333 -11.74 -9.52 -12.64
C GLY A 333 -11.93 -8.49 -11.51
N LEU A 334 -11.66 -7.20 -11.73
CA LEU A 334 -12.03 -6.12 -10.82
C LEU A 334 -13.15 -5.22 -11.39
N GLN A 335 -13.90 -4.58 -10.50
CA GLN A 335 -14.80 -3.45 -10.80
C GLN A 335 -14.80 -2.49 -9.60
N GLY A 336 -14.33 -1.25 -9.81
CA GLY A 336 -14.17 -0.26 -8.73
C GLY A 336 -13.37 -0.80 -7.55
N GLY A 337 -12.17 -1.35 -7.83
CA GLY A 337 -11.24 -1.94 -6.86
C GLY A 337 -11.66 -3.30 -6.29
N ARG A 338 -12.90 -3.75 -6.48
CA ARG A 338 -13.43 -4.99 -5.88
C ARG A 338 -13.37 -6.16 -6.86
N ALA A 339 -13.19 -7.38 -6.35
CA ALA A 339 -13.28 -8.56 -7.21
C ALA A 339 -14.68 -8.67 -7.81
N PHE A 340 -14.79 -8.83 -9.13
CA PHE A 340 -16.03 -8.76 -9.89
C PHE A 340 -16.28 -10.01 -10.74
N SER A 341 -17.49 -10.57 -10.65
CA SER A 341 -17.93 -11.70 -11.46
C SER A 341 -19.41 -11.59 -11.83
N GLU A 342 -19.69 -11.42 -13.13
CA GLU A 342 -21.06 -11.41 -13.68
C GLU A 342 -21.81 -12.74 -13.45
N THR A 343 -21.08 -13.84 -13.27
CA THR A 343 -21.63 -15.19 -13.01
C THR A 343 -21.66 -15.54 -11.54
N GLN A 344 -21.16 -14.66 -10.66
CA GLN A 344 -20.94 -14.92 -9.22
C GLN A 344 -19.97 -16.09 -8.96
N GLU A 345 -19.15 -16.43 -9.94
CA GLU A 345 -18.05 -17.38 -9.82
C GLU A 345 -16.75 -16.57 -9.63
N PHE A 346 -16.33 -16.38 -8.39
CA PHE A 346 -15.09 -15.70 -8.00
C PHE A 346 -13.92 -16.70 -8.05
N ASP A 347 -13.69 -17.25 -9.24
CA ASP A 347 -12.61 -18.21 -9.53
C ASP A 347 -11.55 -17.55 -10.42
N PHE A 348 -10.68 -16.77 -9.80
CA PHE A 348 -9.60 -16.04 -10.47
C PHE A 348 -8.26 -16.76 -10.32
N GLU A 349 -7.36 -16.53 -11.28
CA GLU A 349 -5.96 -16.95 -11.16
C GLU A 349 -5.29 -16.25 -9.96
N SER A 350 -4.43 -16.95 -9.22
CA SER A 350 -3.64 -16.41 -8.11
C SER A 350 -2.16 -16.29 -8.47
N GLY A 351 -1.48 -15.36 -7.80
CA GLY A 351 -0.02 -15.28 -7.72
C GLY A 351 0.39 -15.40 -6.25
N GLU A 352 0.65 -16.62 -5.78
CA GLU A 352 0.94 -16.90 -4.38
C GLU A 352 2.42 -16.76 -3.95
N GLY A 353 3.29 -16.22 -4.82
CA GLY A 353 4.73 -16.04 -4.58
C GLY A 353 5.58 -17.31 -4.73
N LEU A 354 5.00 -18.48 -4.47
CA LEU A 354 5.68 -19.77 -4.55
C LEU A 354 5.90 -20.29 -5.99
N SER A 355 5.17 -19.74 -6.96
CA SER A 355 5.16 -20.19 -8.36
C SER A 355 5.96 -19.28 -9.31
N GLY A 356 6.72 -18.30 -8.81
CA GLY A 356 7.44 -17.32 -9.63
C GLY A 356 6.53 -16.31 -10.34
N LYS A 357 5.37 -16.01 -9.77
CA LYS A 357 4.40 -15.04 -10.29
C LYS A 357 4.33 -13.85 -9.34
N ASN A 358 4.36 -12.62 -9.88
CA ASN A 358 4.21 -11.41 -9.09
C ASN A 358 2.78 -11.32 -8.50
N PRO A 359 2.59 -11.35 -7.17
CA PRO A 359 1.28 -11.29 -6.53
C PRO A 359 0.47 -10.03 -6.89
N ARG A 360 1.16 -8.92 -7.19
CA ARG A 360 0.54 -7.65 -7.61
C ARG A 360 -0.23 -7.76 -8.93
N MET A 361 -0.11 -8.85 -9.67
CA MET A 361 -0.90 -9.04 -10.90
C MET A 361 -2.24 -9.74 -10.66
N PHE A 362 -2.55 -10.14 -9.41
CA PHE A 362 -3.72 -10.97 -9.08
C PHE A 362 -4.61 -10.42 -7.94
N PRO A 363 -4.97 -9.12 -7.93
CA PRO A 363 -5.71 -8.50 -6.83
C PRO A 363 -7.13 -9.08 -6.63
N ALA A 364 -7.79 -9.54 -7.71
CA ALA A 364 -9.14 -10.12 -7.62
C ALA A 364 -9.16 -11.43 -6.79
N ALA A 365 -8.12 -12.27 -6.91
CA ALA A 365 -8.00 -13.48 -6.10
C ALA A 365 -7.70 -13.16 -4.62
N ALA A 366 -6.84 -12.17 -4.37
CA ALA A 366 -6.52 -11.69 -3.03
C ALA A 366 -7.76 -11.13 -2.32
N ALA A 367 -8.49 -10.19 -2.96
CA ALA A 367 -9.71 -9.60 -2.41
C ALA A 367 -10.81 -10.65 -2.16
N THR A 368 -10.94 -11.65 -3.05
CA THR A 368 -11.88 -12.77 -2.85
C THR A 368 -11.53 -13.61 -1.62
N ASN A 369 -10.25 -13.93 -1.43
CA ASN A 369 -9.79 -14.74 -0.29
C ASN A 369 -9.97 -13.98 1.04
N LEU A 370 -9.61 -12.69 1.06
CA LEU A 370 -9.78 -11.81 2.21
C LEU A 370 -11.26 -11.67 2.58
N PHE A 371 -12.13 -11.37 1.61
CA PHE A 371 -13.58 -11.25 1.81
C PHE A 371 -14.19 -12.50 2.44
N TYR A 372 -13.82 -13.68 1.93
CA TYR A 372 -14.36 -14.96 2.41
C TYR A 372 -13.97 -15.22 3.88
N HIS A 373 -12.68 -15.11 4.22
CA HIS A 373 -12.22 -15.42 5.58
C HIS A 373 -12.67 -14.38 6.59
N LEU A 374 -12.78 -13.10 6.23
CA LEU A 374 -13.33 -12.08 7.14
C LEU A 374 -14.79 -12.34 7.49
N ASN A 375 -15.65 -12.63 6.51
CA ASN A 375 -17.04 -12.96 6.80
C ASN A 375 -17.14 -14.24 7.65
N GLN A 376 -16.31 -15.25 7.39
CA GLN A 376 -16.26 -16.47 8.21
C GLN A 376 -15.87 -16.17 9.66
N THR A 377 -14.84 -15.34 9.89
CA THR A 377 -14.40 -14.95 11.23
C THR A 377 -15.47 -14.14 11.95
N LEU A 378 -16.13 -13.20 11.25
CA LEU A 378 -17.22 -12.41 11.81
C LEU A 378 -18.45 -13.25 12.16
N ASP A 379 -18.76 -14.30 11.39
CA ASP A 379 -19.78 -15.28 11.75
C ASP A 379 -19.40 -16.05 13.03
N ALA A 380 -18.14 -16.49 13.14
CA ALA A 380 -17.66 -17.17 14.35
C ALA A 380 -17.71 -16.26 15.59
N PHE A 381 -17.28 -15.01 15.48
CA PHE A 381 -17.39 -14.04 16.58
C PHE A 381 -18.84 -13.72 16.94
N TYR A 382 -19.74 -13.67 15.96
CA TYR A 382 -21.17 -13.51 16.22
C TYR A 382 -21.73 -14.66 17.08
N GLU A 383 -21.34 -15.90 16.77
CA GLU A 383 -21.74 -17.09 17.55
C GLU A 383 -21.18 -17.06 18.98
N LEU A 384 -20.01 -16.45 19.18
CA LEU A 384 -19.39 -16.28 20.51
C LEU A 384 -19.98 -15.12 21.32
N GLY A 385 -20.76 -14.22 20.69
CA GLY A 385 -21.48 -13.14 21.37
C GLY A 385 -21.21 -11.73 20.84
N PHE A 386 -20.37 -11.57 19.82
CA PHE A 386 -20.11 -10.30 19.16
C PHE A 386 -21.26 -9.91 18.21
N THR A 387 -22.39 -9.59 18.83
CA THR A 387 -23.65 -9.22 18.20
C THR A 387 -23.74 -7.70 17.96
N GLU A 388 -24.82 -7.25 17.33
CA GLU A 388 -25.07 -5.84 17.07
C GLU A 388 -25.09 -5.01 18.37
N GLU A 389 -25.68 -5.52 19.45
CA GLU A 389 -25.70 -4.84 20.76
C GLU A 389 -24.32 -4.80 21.43
N ALA A 390 -23.42 -5.71 21.06
CA ALA A 390 -22.04 -5.75 21.54
C ALA A 390 -21.08 -4.91 20.67
N GLY A 391 -21.61 -4.14 19.72
CA GLY A 391 -20.83 -3.27 18.83
C GLY A 391 -20.08 -4.04 17.75
N ASN A 392 -20.74 -4.99 17.07
CA ASN A 392 -20.15 -5.65 15.90
C ASN A 392 -20.09 -4.76 14.66
N PHE A 393 -19.46 -5.25 13.59
CA PHE A 393 -19.20 -4.49 12.36
C PHE A 393 -20.25 -4.78 11.29
N GLN A 394 -21.20 -3.85 11.10
CA GLN A 394 -22.26 -4.01 10.10
C GLN A 394 -22.76 -2.66 9.56
N THR A 395 -23.01 -2.58 8.25
CA THR A 395 -23.67 -1.44 7.62
C THR A 395 -25.10 -1.26 8.14
N SER A 396 -25.82 -2.38 8.36
CA SER A 396 -27.17 -2.36 8.93
C SER A 396 -27.32 -3.43 10.01
N ASN A 397 -27.76 -2.99 11.19
CA ASN A 397 -28.03 -3.85 12.34
C ASN A 397 -29.46 -4.42 12.35
N PHE A 398 -30.27 -4.15 11.32
CA PHE A 398 -31.66 -4.62 11.19
C PHE A 398 -32.57 -4.40 12.44
N ASP A 399 -32.36 -3.29 13.16
CA ASP A 399 -33.03 -2.96 14.43
C ASP A 399 -32.74 -3.94 15.60
N HIS A 400 -31.61 -4.65 15.58
CA HIS A 400 -31.20 -5.60 16.63
C HIS A 400 -30.47 -4.99 17.84
N GLY A 401 -30.03 -3.73 17.76
CA GLY A 401 -29.24 -3.06 18.80
C GLY A 401 -28.02 -2.36 18.20
N GLY A 402 -27.27 -1.64 19.03
CA GLY A 402 -26.05 -0.94 18.61
C GLY A 402 -26.26 0.20 17.60
N GLU A 403 -25.13 0.68 17.06
CA GLU A 403 -25.01 1.70 16.02
C GLU A 403 -24.33 1.11 14.77
N GLY A 404 -25.13 0.80 13.74
CA GLY A 404 -24.60 0.31 12.47
C GLY A 404 -24.04 1.44 11.59
N GLY A 405 -23.51 1.06 10.43
CA GLY A 405 -22.81 1.97 9.51
C GLY A 405 -21.29 1.79 9.54
N ASP A 406 -20.83 0.67 10.10
CA ASP A 406 -19.43 0.37 10.36
C ASP A 406 -18.97 -0.99 9.81
N PRO A 407 -19.23 -1.32 8.52
CA PRO A 407 -18.62 -2.50 7.91
C PRO A 407 -17.09 -2.40 7.97
N VAL A 408 -16.41 -3.54 8.02
CA VAL A 408 -14.95 -3.63 7.89
C VAL A 408 -14.56 -3.26 6.46
N LEU A 409 -13.76 -2.20 6.31
CA LEU A 409 -13.13 -1.84 5.05
C LEU A 409 -11.81 -2.60 4.95
N ALA A 410 -11.70 -3.51 4.00
CA ALA A 410 -10.62 -4.49 3.92
C ALA A 410 -9.80 -4.32 2.63
N SER A 411 -8.66 -3.65 2.75
CA SER A 411 -7.77 -3.35 1.62
C SER A 411 -6.78 -4.49 1.37
N VAL A 412 -6.54 -4.82 0.10
CA VAL A 412 -5.46 -5.72 -0.35
C VAL A 412 -4.36 -4.95 -1.07
N GLN A 413 -3.13 -5.48 -0.98
CA GLN A 413 -1.94 -5.02 -1.69
C GLN A 413 -1.55 -3.56 -1.43
N THR A 414 -1.72 -3.12 -0.18
CA THR A 414 -1.48 -1.74 0.26
C THR A 414 0.03 -1.41 0.39
N SER A 415 0.74 -2.16 1.24
CA SER A 415 2.13 -1.90 1.67
C SER A 415 2.81 -3.23 2.05
N SER A 416 3.91 -3.22 2.83
CA SER A 416 4.37 -4.42 3.56
C SER A 416 3.50 -4.66 4.80
N GLY A 417 3.33 -5.92 5.21
CA GLY A 417 2.64 -6.32 6.45
C GLY A 417 1.11 -6.34 6.38
N ALA A 418 0.47 -6.66 7.50
CA ALA A 418 -0.98 -6.55 7.70
C ALA A 418 -1.25 -5.69 8.94
N SER A 419 -2.42 -5.04 9.00
CA SER A 419 -2.81 -4.24 10.17
C SER A 419 -4.32 -4.09 10.28
N PHE A 420 -4.80 -3.90 11.51
CA PHE A 420 -6.17 -3.49 11.81
C PHE A 420 -6.20 -2.17 12.58
N LEU A 421 -7.01 -1.23 12.11
CA LEU A 421 -7.28 0.04 12.76
C LEU A 421 -8.67 -0.01 13.40
N PRO A 422 -8.77 -0.26 14.72
CA PRO A 422 -10.05 -0.25 15.42
C PRO A 422 -10.65 1.16 15.42
N ARG A 423 -11.97 1.22 15.38
CA ARG A 423 -12.74 2.48 15.40
C ARG A 423 -13.96 2.30 16.30
N PRO A 424 -14.43 3.37 16.97
CA PRO A 424 -15.66 3.34 17.76
C PRO A 424 -16.86 2.84 16.95
N GLU A 425 -17.90 2.40 17.64
CA GLU A 425 -19.18 1.99 17.04
C GLU A 425 -19.74 3.04 16.07
N GLY A 426 -20.34 2.57 14.97
CA GLY A 426 -20.86 3.45 13.91
C GLY A 426 -19.82 4.06 12.97
N VAL A 427 -18.52 3.80 13.20
CA VAL A 427 -17.43 4.18 12.29
C VAL A 427 -16.71 2.93 11.79
N SER A 428 -16.67 2.75 10.47
CA SER A 428 -15.99 1.63 9.83
C SER A 428 -14.53 1.49 10.28
N PRO A 429 -14.11 0.32 10.80
CA PRO A 429 -12.70 0.01 10.99
C PRO A 429 -12.03 -0.29 9.65
N ARG A 430 -10.70 -0.31 9.64
CA ARG A 430 -9.90 -0.62 8.45
C ARG A 430 -8.97 -1.79 8.72
N LEU A 431 -9.03 -2.82 7.87
CA LEU A 431 -8.06 -3.90 7.81
C LEU A 431 -7.25 -3.74 6.53
N ARG A 432 -5.93 -3.82 6.61
CA ARG A 432 -5.02 -3.73 5.47
C ARG A 432 -4.18 -4.98 5.39
N THR A 433 -4.04 -5.54 4.19
CA THR A 433 -3.13 -6.63 3.89
C THR A 433 -2.18 -6.24 2.78
N GLY A 434 -0.91 -6.55 3.00
CA GLY A 434 0.18 -6.13 2.16
C GLY A 434 0.86 -7.26 1.39
N ILE A 435 1.90 -6.86 0.65
CA ILE A 435 2.82 -7.77 -0.03
C ILE A 435 4.07 -7.92 0.85
N GLY A 436 4.38 -9.15 1.24
CA GLY A 436 5.65 -9.50 1.86
C GLY A 436 6.72 -9.82 0.82
N SER A 437 7.99 -9.55 1.15
CA SER A 437 9.13 -9.84 0.28
C SER A 437 10.05 -10.87 0.90
N ASN A 438 10.62 -11.74 0.06
CA ASN A 438 11.65 -12.71 0.46
C ASN A 438 13.06 -12.10 0.48
N GLY A 439 13.18 -10.77 0.49
CA GLY A 439 14.46 -10.06 0.53
C GLY A 439 15.25 -10.13 -0.78
N THR A 440 14.59 -10.48 -1.90
CA THR A 440 15.21 -10.41 -3.24
C THR A 440 14.66 -9.23 -4.01
N LEU A 441 15.42 -8.75 -5.01
CA LEU A 441 14.95 -7.70 -5.94
C LEU A 441 13.86 -8.20 -6.91
N ALA A 442 13.54 -9.50 -6.91
CA ALA A 442 12.65 -10.11 -7.88
C ALA A 442 11.22 -10.20 -7.34
N GLN A 443 10.36 -9.25 -7.70
CA GLN A 443 8.92 -9.20 -7.31
C GLN A 443 8.10 -10.48 -7.57
N THR A 444 8.65 -11.46 -8.29
CA THR A 444 8.02 -12.76 -8.57
C THR A 444 8.11 -13.76 -7.43
N ASP A 445 8.94 -13.51 -6.41
CA ASP A 445 9.03 -14.33 -5.20
C ASP A 445 8.43 -13.67 -3.95
N ASP A 446 7.86 -12.47 -4.10
CA ASP A 446 7.01 -11.82 -3.09
C ASP A 446 5.72 -12.64 -2.84
N PHE A 447 5.14 -12.51 -1.66
CA PHE A 447 3.90 -13.19 -1.25
C PHE A 447 2.82 -12.21 -0.80
N ASP A 448 1.55 -12.60 -0.87
CA ASP A 448 0.40 -11.74 -0.56
C ASP A 448 -0.29 -12.21 0.72
N LEU A 449 -0.24 -11.38 1.77
CA LEU A 449 -0.78 -11.73 3.09
C LEU A 449 -2.30 -11.90 3.10
N ALA A 450 -3.01 -11.40 2.08
CA ALA A 450 -4.43 -11.68 1.87
C ALA A 450 -4.74 -13.17 1.64
N TYR A 451 -3.72 -14.01 1.40
CA TYR A 451 -3.87 -15.46 1.30
C TYR A 451 -3.68 -16.22 2.63
N SER A 452 -3.28 -15.55 3.72
CA SER A 452 -3.05 -16.17 5.01
C SER A 452 -4.27 -16.07 5.93
N ARG A 453 -4.94 -17.20 6.17
CA ARG A 453 -6.12 -17.23 7.04
C ARG A 453 -5.80 -16.86 8.49
N GLN A 454 -4.63 -17.26 9.01
CA GLN A 454 -4.24 -16.92 10.39
C GLN A 454 -4.06 -15.41 10.54
N THR A 455 -3.33 -14.78 9.61
CA THR A 455 -3.13 -13.32 9.58
C THR A 455 -4.46 -12.60 9.53
N ILE A 456 -5.39 -13.02 8.65
CA ILE A 456 -6.72 -12.42 8.57
C ILE A 456 -7.51 -12.52 9.88
N ILE A 457 -7.44 -13.67 10.58
CA ILE A 457 -8.12 -13.85 11.87
C ILE A 457 -7.46 -12.99 12.95
N HIS A 458 -6.12 -12.95 12.98
CA HIS A 458 -5.33 -12.14 13.90
C HIS A 458 -5.72 -10.66 13.77
N GLU A 459 -5.67 -10.10 12.55
CA GLU A 459 -6.07 -8.70 12.32
C GLU A 459 -7.52 -8.43 12.75
N MET A 460 -8.45 -9.33 12.40
CA MET A 460 -9.86 -9.18 12.75
C MET A 460 -10.08 -9.25 14.28
N ALA A 461 -9.24 -9.96 15.01
CA ALA A 461 -9.33 -10.08 16.46
C ALA A 461 -8.94 -8.79 17.20
N HIS A 462 -8.04 -7.94 16.64
CA HIS A 462 -7.85 -6.57 17.15
C HIS A 462 -9.16 -5.76 17.10
N GLY A 463 -9.98 -5.96 16.07
CA GLY A 463 -11.30 -5.36 15.99
C GLY A 463 -12.25 -5.85 17.08
N LEU A 464 -12.20 -7.13 17.43
CA LEU A 464 -13.00 -7.72 18.51
C LEU A 464 -12.58 -7.18 19.88
N THR A 465 -11.29 -7.24 20.20
CA THR A 465 -10.75 -6.79 21.49
C THR A 465 -10.94 -5.28 21.66
N GLY A 466 -10.65 -4.49 20.61
CA GLY A 466 -10.84 -3.05 20.59
C GLY A 466 -12.29 -2.57 20.67
N ARG A 467 -13.29 -3.43 20.39
CA ARG A 467 -14.72 -3.11 20.60
C ARG A 467 -15.24 -3.58 21.96
N LEU A 468 -14.76 -4.70 22.48
CA LEU A 468 -15.32 -5.29 23.70
C LEU A 468 -14.64 -4.79 24.98
N ILE A 469 -13.33 -4.51 24.96
CA ILE A 469 -12.59 -4.03 26.13
C ILE A 469 -12.84 -2.53 26.30
N GLY A 470 -13.32 -2.11 27.47
CA GLY A 470 -13.71 -0.71 27.72
C GLY A 470 -15.07 -0.28 27.09
N GLY A 471 -15.64 -1.12 26.22
CA GLY A 471 -16.93 -0.93 25.55
C GLY A 471 -16.81 -0.29 24.16
N PRO A 472 -17.89 -0.35 23.35
CA PRO A 472 -17.80 -0.15 21.89
C PRO A 472 -17.53 1.31 21.44
N ASP A 473 -17.64 2.27 22.36
CA ASP A 473 -17.36 3.70 22.11
C ASP A 473 -15.89 4.11 22.37
N ARG A 474 -15.06 3.20 22.91
CA ARG A 474 -13.68 3.47 23.35
C ARG A 474 -12.71 2.60 22.55
N THR A 475 -11.64 3.19 22.05
CA THR A 475 -10.56 2.47 21.32
C THR A 475 -9.18 2.72 21.92
N ASP A 476 -9.14 3.37 23.08
CA ASP A 476 -7.96 3.84 23.82
C ASP A 476 -7.80 3.03 25.12
N CYS A 477 -8.02 1.71 25.04
CA CYS A 477 -8.03 0.80 26.19
C CYS A 477 -7.02 -0.35 26.09
N LEU A 478 -6.18 -0.33 25.07
CA LEU A 478 -5.11 -1.29 24.81
C LEU A 478 -3.87 -0.50 24.33
N ASP A 479 -3.57 0.62 24.98
CA ASP A 479 -2.57 1.58 24.50
C ASP A 479 -1.24 1.52 25.28
N THR A 480 -1.21 0.80 26.41
CA THR A 480 -0.01 0.63 27.27
C THR A 480 0.72 -0.68 26.95
N GLN A 481 1.96 -0.85 27.41
CA GLN A 481 2.80 -1.97 26.98
C GLN A 481 2.17 -3.35 27.16
N ILE A 482 1.74 -3.69 28.37
CA ILE A 482 1.19 -5.02 28.67
C ILE A 482 -0.20 -5.16 28.05
N SER A 483 -1.01 -4.09 28.02
CA SER A 483 -2.35 -4.13 27.42
C SER A 483 -2.32 -4.30 25.90
N ASP A 484 -1.42 -3.64 25.20
CA ASP A 484 -1.21 -3.82 23.76
C ASP A 484 -0.61 -5.21 23.47
N SER A 485 0.31 -5.68 24.32
CA SER A 485 0.79 -7.07 24.28
C SER A 485 -0.36 -8.08 24.44
N LEU A 486 -1.32 -7.81 25.32
CA LEU A 486 -2.52 -8.65 25.46
C LEU A 486 -3.37 -8.62 24.19
N ALA A 487 -3.47 -7.48 23.50
CA ALA A 487 -4.15 -7.36 22.20
C ALA A 487 -3.55 -8.34 21.18
N GLU A 488 -2.22 -8.31 21.01
CA GLU A 488 -1.47 -9.27 20.19
C GLU A 488 -1.72 -10.72 20.62
N GLY A 489 -1.68 -10.99 21.93
CA GLY A 489 -1.88 -12.32 22.49
C GLY A 489 -3.30 -12.88 22.27
N TRP A 490 -4.34 -12.06 22.40
CA TRP A 490 -5.71 -12.46 22.06
C TRP A 490 -5.85 -12.70 20.56
N SER A 491 -5.26 -11.85 19.72
CA SER A 491 -5.29 -11.99 18.27
C SER A 491 -4.65 -13.30 17.81
N ASP A 492 -3.48 -13.62 18.36
CA ASP A 492 -2.81 -14.90 18.17
C ASP A 492 -3.66 -16.07 18.64
N TYR A 493 -4.24 -15.99 19.85
CA TYR A 493 -5.09 -17.04 20.39
C TYR A 493 -6.26 -17.38 19.44
N TYR A 494 -7.00 -16.39 18.94
CA TYR A 494 -8.10 -16.65 18.01
C TYR A 494 -7.61 -17.25 16.69
N ALA A 495 -6.49 -16.76 16.15
CA ALA A 495 -5.90 -17.29 14.93
C ALA A 495 -5.52 -18.77 15.08
N ILE A 496 -4.79 -19.13 16.15
CA ILE A 496 -4.35 -20.52 16.39
C ILE A 496 -5.49 -21.43 16.85
N SER A 497 -6.49 -20.91 17.57
CA SER A 497 -7.67 -21.67 18.00
C SER A 497 -8.55 -22.05 16.81
N PHE A 498 -8.91 -21.08 15.96
CA PHE A 498 -9.82 -21.29 14.82
C PHE A 498 -9.19 -22.09 13.68
N THR A 499 -7.87 -22.02 13.52
CA THR A 499 -7.13 -22.84 12.56
C THR A 499 -6.67 -24.17 13.14
N ASN A 500 -6.69 -24.30 14.47
CA ASN A 500 -6.14 -25.42 15.23
C ASN A 500 -4.68 -25.73 14.84
N ASP A 501 -3.88 -24.67 14.75
CA ASP A 501 -2.49 -24.71 14.33
C ASP A 501 -1.66 -23.79 15.24
N PRO A 502 -0.75 -24.34 16.09
CA PRO A 502 -0.01 -23.57 17.08
C PRO A 502 1.20 -22.82 16.50
N VAL A 503 1.42 -22.87 15.19
CA VAL A 503 2.47 -22.09 14.50
C VAL A 503 1.78 -20.94 13.78
N LEU A 504 2.00 -19.72 14.26
CA LEU A 504 1.37 -18.53 13.67
C LEU A 504 2.19 -18.01 12.49
N GLY A 505 1.55 -17.77 11.34
CA GLY A 505 2.15 -16.98 10.26
C GLY A 505 3.27 -17.70 9.51
N ALA A 506 3.29 -19.04 9.47
CA ALA A 506 4.34 -19.77 8.74
C ALA A 506 4.42 -19.44 7.23
N TYR A 507 3.33 -18.91 6.64
CA TYR A 507 3.32 -18.41 5.25
C TYR A 507 3.92 -17.01 5.12
N ASP A 508 3.94 -16.26 6.21
CA ASP A 508 4.29 -14.85 6.25
C ASP A 508 5.83 -14.68 6.37
N ASP A 509 6.54 -15.77 6.70
CA ASP A 509 7.99 -15.90 6.56
C ASP A 509 8.39 -17.36 6.27
N PHE A 510 8.82 -17.65 5.04
CA PHE A 510 9.22 -19.00 4.62
C PHE A 510 10.51 -19.50 5.28
N ALA A 511 11.31 -18.62 5.91
CA ALA A 511 12.54 -19.00 6.57
C ALA A 511 12.30 -19.71 7.92
N LEU A 512 11.10 -19.58 8.51
CA LEU A 512 10.79 -20.00 9.87
C LEU A 512 9.63 -21.03 9.95
N PRO A 513 9.69 -22.19 9.26
CA PRO A 513 8.55 -23.11 9.16
C PRO A 513 8.15 -23.82 10.48
N LEU A 514 8.96 -23.72 11.54
CA LEU A 514 8.71 -24.39 12.82
C LEU A 514 8.19 -23.44 13.92
N SER A 515 8.50 -22.16 13.82
CA SER A 515 8.07 -21.12 14.76
C SER A 515 7.07 -20.15 14.13
N GLY A 516 7.06 -20.04 12.79
CA GLY A 516 6.38 -18.99 12.08
C GLY A 516 7.02 -17.63 12.40
N ILE A 517 6.20 -16.58 12.43
CA ILE A 517 6.66 -15.20 12.72
C ILE A 517 6.85 -14.91 14.22
N ARG A 518 6.50 -15.88 15.09
CA ARG A 518 6.67 -15.79 16.55
C ARG A 518 7.95 -16.48 16.98
N ARG A 519 8.41 -16.23 18.21
CA ARG A 519 9.69 -16.79 18.73
C ARG A 519 9.66 -18.32 18.84
N GLN A 520 8.50 -18.90 19.12
CA GLN A 520 8.31 -20.34 19.26
C GLN A 520 6.92 -20.74 18.78
N SER A 521 6.73 -22.04 18.48
CA SER A 521 5.38 -22.60 18.42
C SER A 521 4.71 -22.49 19.80
N TYR A 522 3.41 -22.24 19.81
CA TYR A 522 2.60 -22.28 21.03
C TYR A 522 2.49 -23.69 21.65
N GLU A 523 2.89 -24.73 20.92
CA GLU A 523 3.00 -26.07 21.47
C GLU A 523 4.29 -26.23 22.28
N GLY A 524 4.19 -26.11 23.60
CA GLY A 524 5.33 -26.21 24.51
C GLY A 524 6.12 -24.92 24.67
N TYR A 525 5.46 -23.78 24.46
CA TYR A 525 6.00 -22.44 24.64
C TYR A 525 6.58 -22.26 26.05
N THR A 526 7.79 -21.67 26.15
CA THR A 526 8.57 -21.71 27.41
C THR A 526 8.54 -20.43 28.24
N PHE A 527 8.23 -19.27 27.64
CA PHE A 527 8.20 -18.01 28.39
C PHE A 527 6.90 -17.86 29.17
N GLN A 528 6.99 -17.22 30.33
CA GLN A 528 5.92 -17.09 31.31
C GLN A 528 5.79 -15.63 31.75
N HIS A 529 4.82 -15.30 32.61
CA HIS A 529 4.62 -13.94 33.11
C HIS A 529 5.88 -13.31 33.75
N GLN A 530 6.79 -14.13 34.30
CA GLN A 530 8.08 -13.65 34.82
C GLN A 530 8.97 -13.07 33.73
N ASP A 531 8.79 -13.46 32.47
CA ASP A 531 9.62 -13.16 31.31
C ASP A 531 9.12 -11.95 30.50
N LEU A 532 8.15 -11.19 31.01
CA LEU A 532 7.76 -9.90 30.42
C LEU A 532 8.99 -8.99 30.23
N GLY A 533 9.09 -8.37 29.05
CA GLY A 533 10.22 -7.54 28.61
C GLY A 533 11.56 -8.28 28.50
N ASN A 534 11.55 -9.62 28.52
CA ASN A 534 12.75 -10.42 28.30
C ASN A 534 13.12 -10.35 26.81
N GLU A 535 14.32 -9.83 26.53
CA GLU A 535 14.80 -9.44 25.19
C GLU A 535 14.26 -8.09 24.69
N GLY A 536 13.77 -7.24 25.59
CA GLY A 536 13.20 -5.93 25.28
C GLY A 536 11.67 -5.95 25.38
N PHE A 537 11.07 -4.81 25.67
CA PHE A 537 9.61 -4.66 25.65
C PHE A 537 9.16 -4.49 24.21
N GLU A 538 8.42 -5.48 23.71
CA GLU A 538 7.91 -5.52 22.35
C GLU A 538 6.59 -6.29 22.42
N VAL A 539 5.52 -5.67 21.89
CA VAL A 539 4.15 -6.09 22.16
C VAL A 539 3.84 -7.49 21.62
N HIS A 540 4.43 -7.85 20.47
CA HIS A 540 4.24 -9.19 19.92
C HIS A 540 4.94 -10.24 20.78
N ASN A 541 6.21 -10.01 21.15
CA ASN A 541 6.99 -10.89 22.01
C ASN A 541 6.29 -11.13 23.35
N ASP A 542 5.89 -10.06 24.03
CA ASP A 542 5.22 -10.16 25.33
C ASP A 542 3.80 -10.75 25.19
N GLY A 543 3.13 -10.50 24.06
CA GLY A 543 1.81 -11.06 23.75
C GLY A 543 1.79 -12.57 23.55
N GLU A 544 2.90 -13.14 23.05
CA GLU A 544 3.08 -14.60 22.94
C GLU A 544 2.89 -15.32 24.29
N ILE A 545 3.27 -14.68 25.40
CA ILE A 545 3.07 -15.25 26.75
C ILE A 545 1.58 -15.45 27.03
N TRP A 546 0.75 -14.46 26.69
CA TRP A 546 -0.69 -14.54 26.90
C TRP A 546 -1.36 -15.55 25.96
N ALA A 547 -0.98 -15.57 24.69
CA ALA A 547 -1.48 -16.55 23.72
C ALA A 547 -1.15 -17.99 24.16
N ALA A 548 0.06 -18.22 24.70
CA ALA A 548 0.48 -19.52 25.23
C ALA A 548 -0.36 -19.97 26.43
N VAL A 549 -0.67 -19.06 27.36
CA VAL A 549 -1.57 -19.33 28.49
C VAL A 549 -2.93 -19.82 27.99
N LEU A 550 -3.54 -19.08 27.06
CA LEU A 550 -4.86 -19.41 26.52
C LEU A 550 -4.83 -20.71 25.68
N TRP A 551 -3.75 -20.98 24.96
CA TRP A 551 -3.55 -22.25 24.25
C TRP A 551 -3.55 -23.45 25.21
N ASP A 552 -2.88 -23.35 26.35
CA ASP A 552 -2.87 -24.41 27.35
C ASP A 552 -4.22 -24.57 28.05
N VAL A 553 -4.96 -23.47 28.30
CA VAL A 553 -6.36 -23.55 28.75
C VAL A 553 -7.21 -24.32 27.74
N ARG A 554 -7.07 -24.01 26.44
CA ARG A 554 -7.76 -24.71 25.34
C ARG A 554 -7.43 -26.19 25.29
N LYS A 555 -6.18 -26.57 25.56
CA LYS A 555 -5.79 -28.00 25.62
C LYS A 555 -6.45 -28.76 26.76
N GLN A 556 -6.74 -28.09 27.88
CA GLN A 556 -7.41 -28.72 29.02
C GLN A 556 -8.94 -28.74 28.89
N LEU A 557 -9.55 -27.65 28.39
CA LEU A 557 -11.01 -27.48 28.38
C LEU A 557 -11.67 -27.73 27.01
N GLY A 558 -10.87 -27.78 25.94
CA GLY A 558 -11.33 -27.87 24.56
C GLY A 558 -11.66 -26.49 23.97
N GLN A 559 -11.63 -26.42 22.64
CA GLN A 559 -11.85 -25.19 21.87
C GLN A 559 -13.13 -24.44 22.22
N GLU A 560 -14.29 -25.10 22.12
CA GLU A 560 -15.60 -24.46 22.29
C GLU A 560 -15.71 -23.76 23.66
N THR A 561 -15.32 -24.46 24.73
CA THR A 561 -15.35 -23.91 26.10
C THR A 561 -14.42 -22.72 26.23
N THR A 562 -13.18 -22.82 25.73
CA THR A 562 -12.19 -21.76 25.89
C THR A 562 -12.50 -20.54 25.03
N ASP A 563 -12.94 -20.71 23.79
CA ASP A 563 -13.35 -19.59 22.92
C ASP A 563 -14.51 -18.80 23.56
N MET A 564 -15.47 -19.49 24.19
CA MET A 564 -16.56 -18.85 24.94
C MET A 564 -16.07 -18.11 26.20
N LEU A 565 -15.15 -18.70 26.97
CA LEU A 565 -14.58 -18.07 28.16
C LEU A 565 -13.76 -16.83 27.81
N VAL A 566 -12.90 -16.93 26.81
CA VAL A 566 -12.02 -15.83 26.37
C VAL A 566 -12.87 -14.67 25.84
N THR A 567 -13.90 -14.95 25.03
CA THR A 567 -14.79 -13.90 24.50
C THR A 567 -15.59 -13.22 25.61
N ASP A 568 -16.15 -13.98 26.56
CA ASP A 568 -16.91 -13.43 27.69
C ASP A 568 -16.05 -12.62 28.65
N ALA A 569 -14.74 -12.92 28.73
CA ALA A 569 -13.81 -12.20 29.57
C ALA A 569 -13.53 -10.78 29.03
N LEU A 570 -13.51 -10.57 27.71
CA LEU A 570 -13.19 -9.28 27.09
C LEU A 570 -13.98 -8.10 27.67
N PRO A 571 -15.34 -8.12 27.76
CA PRO A 571 -16.10 -7.02 28.38
C PRO A 571 -15.99 -6.94 29.91
N LEU A 572 -15.39 -7.93 30.56
CA LEU A 572 -15.12 -7.94 32.01
C LEU A 572 -13.72 -7.40 32.34
N THR A 573 -12.85 -7.31 31.35
CA THR A 573 -11.49 -6.79 31.46
C THR A 573 -11.50 -5.27 31.59
N ALA A 574 -10.64 -4.73 32.46
CA ALA A 574 -10.48 -3.29 32.62
C ALA A 574 -9.88 -2.64 31.36
N CYS A 575 -9.96 -1.31 31.26
CA CYS A 575 -9.22 -0.52 30.26
C CYS A 575 -7.74 -0.47 30.66
N ASP A 576 -6.84 -0.58 29.69
CA ASP A 576 -5.39 -0.76 29.87
C ASP A 576 -5.05 -1.88 30.87
N PRO A 577 -5.52 -3.12 30.63
CA PRO A 577 -5.39 -4.23 31.56
C PRO A 577 -3.97 -4.78 31.64
N THR A 578 -3.59 -5.29 32.81
CA THR A 578 -2.45 -6.20 32.97
C THR A 578 -2.85 -7.64 32.65
N MET A 579 -1.87 -8.55 32.46
CA MET A 579 -2.15 -9.99 32.35
C MET A 579 -2.88 -10.57 33.58
N VAL A 580 -2.72 -9.94 34.75
CA VAL A 580 -3.44 -10.32 35.97
C VAL A 580 -4.91 -9.91 35.91
N ASP A 581 -5.22 -8.73 35.38
CA ASP A 581 -6.60 -8.30 35.15
C ASP A 581 -7.30 -9.21 34.12
N ALA A 582 -6.60 -9.55 33.03
CA ALA A 582 -7.11 -10.47 32.01
C ALA A 582 -7.37 -11.88 32.56
N LYS A 583 -6.45 -12.41 33.40
CA LYS A 583 -6.65 -13.66 34.14
C LYS A 583 -7.92 -13.62 34.98
N ASP A 584 -8.08 -12.58 35.79
CA ASP A 584 -9.22 -12.46 36.71
C ASP A 584 -10.55 -12.33 35.95
N ALA A 585 -10.54 -11.67 34.78
CA ALA A 585 -11.70 -11.60 33.89
C ALA A 585 -12.10 -12.99 33.35
N VAL A 586 -11.14 -13.85 32.98
CA VAL A 586 -11.42 -15.24 32.55
C VAL A 586 -12.00 -16.09 33.69
N LEU A 587 -11.46 -15.96 34.90
CA LEU A 587 -12.02 -16.64 36.08
C LEU A 587 -13.45 -16.17 36.37
N LEU A 588 -13.72 -14.87 36.25
CA LEU A 588 -15.06 -14.31 36.43
C LEU A 588 -16.02 -14.78 35.32
N ALA A 589 -15.57 -14.86 34.07
CA ALA A 589 -16.37 -15.40 32.97
C ALA A 589 -16.81 -16.85 33.23
N ASP A 590 -15.92 -17.69 33.79
CA ASP A 590 -16.25 -19.06 34.19
C ASP A 590 -17.30 -19.11 35.30
N GLU A 591 -17.22 -18.22 36.29
CA GLU A 591 -18.25 -18.10 37.32
C GLU A 591 -19.61 -17.72 36.73
N GLN A 592 -19.64 -16.77 35.79
CA GLN A 592 -20.89 -16.29 35.18
C GLN A 592 -21.52 -17.33 34.25
N ARG A 593 -20.71 -17.96 33.39
CA ARG A 593 -21.21 -18.85 32.32
C ARG A 593 -21.34 -20.29 32.76
N PHE A 594 -20.39 -20.80 33.53
CA PHE A 594 -20.28 -22.22 33.88
C PHE A 594 -20.40 -22.48 35.39
N GLU A 595 -20.86 -21.49 36.17
CA GLU A 595 -21.03 -21.60 37.63
C GLU A 595 -19.73 -21.99 38.36
N GLY A 596 -18.57 -21.62 37.79
CA GLY A 596 -17.25 -21.91 38.36
C GLY A 596 -16.77 -23.35 38.14
N ALA A 597 -17.35 -24.08 37.19
CA ALA A 597 -17.03 -25.49 36.96
C ALA A 597 -15.57 -25.74 36.51
N ASN A 598 -14.91 -24.74 35.91
CA ASN A 598 -13.56 -24.89 35.36
C ASN A 598 -12.47 -24.19 36.21
N GLN A 599 -12.83 -23.53 37.30
CA GLN A 599 -11.92 -22.78 38.21
C GLN A 599 -10.64 -23.54 38.55
N ALA A 600 -10.73 -24.81 38.96
CA ALA A 600 -9.55 -25.57 39.37
C ALA A 600 -8.54 -25.74 38.21
N VAL A 601 -9.03 -26.04 37.01
CA VAL A 601 -8.18 -26.21 35.82
C VAL A 601 -7.59 -24.86 35.40
N LEU A 602 -8.41 -23.80 35.39
CA LEU A 602 -7.95 -22.45 35.05
C LEU A 602 -6.84 -21.99 35.99
N GLN A 603 -7.05 -22.13 37.30
CA GLN A 603 -6.07 -21.75 38.32
C GLN A 603 -4.77 -22.56 38.22
N GLU A 604 -4.84 -23.85 37.91
CA GLU A 604 -3.64 -24.67 37.67
C GLU A 604 -2.85 -24.21 36.44
N VAL A 605 -3.53 -23.88 35.33
CA VAL A 605 -2.86 -23.37 34.13
C VAL A 605 -2.26 -21.99 34.38
N PHE A 606 -3.00 -21.05 34.98
CA PHE A 606 -2.48 -19.72 35.29
C PHE A 606 -1.29 -19.78 36.25
N ALA A 607 -1.37 -20.60 37.31
CA ALA A 607 -0.25 -20.80 38.24
C ALA A 607 0.98 -21.40 37.56
N HIS A 608 0.82 -22.30 36.56
CA HIS A 608 1.95 -22.81 35.76
C HIS A 608 2.68 -21.67 35.05
N HIS A 609 1.94 -20.72 34.50
CA HIS A 609 2.46 -19.62 33.68
C HIS A 609 2.90 -18.38 34.47
N GLY A 610 3.08 -18.50 35.80
CA GLY A 610 3.52 -17.38 36.63
C GLY A 610 2.41 -16.36 36.97
N LEU A 611 1.15 -16.72 36.69
CA LEU A 611 -0.06 -15.94 36.94
C LEU A 611 -0.88 -16.53 38.11
N GLY A 612 -0.20 -17.02 39.15
CA GLY A 612 -0.81 -17.63 40.33
C GLY A 612 -1.68 -16.67 41.17
N PHE A 613 -2.17 -17.15 42.30
CA PHE A 613 -3.08 -16.38 43.17
C PHE A 613 -2.44 -15.08 43.68
N SER A 614 -1.16 -15.11 44.04
CA SER A 614 -0.46 -13.93 44.58
C SER A 614 0.13 -13.00 43.51
N SER A 615 -0.18 -13.19 42.22
CA SER A 615 0.40 -12.39 41.14
C SER A 615 -0.17 -10.97 41.17
N SER A 616 0.63 -9.99 40.76
CA SER A 616 0.19 -8.60 40.62
C SER A 616 1.03 -7.89 39.55
N SER A 617 0.49 -6.83 38.96
CA SER A 617 1.21 -6.07 37.94
C SER A 617 0.74 -4.61 37.94
N ILE A 618 1.59 -3.74 37.40
CA ILE A 618 1.29 -2.35 37.06
C ILE A 618 1.85 -2.16 35.66
N ASP A 619 0.98 -1.77 34.74
CA ASP A 619 1.33 -1.44 33.36
C ASP A 619 1.65 0.05 33.20
N GLY A 620 2.28 0.41 32.09
CA GLY A 620 2.59 1.77 31.70
C GLY A 620 3.29 1.81 30.34
N TYR A 621 3.61 3.02 29.89
CA TYR A 621 4.45 3.23 28.70
C TYR A 621 5.93 3.00 29.05
N PRO A 622 6.66 2.04 28.46
CA PRO A 622 7.99 1.63 28.95
C PRO A 622 9.01 2.78 29.00
N LEU A 623 8.86 3.75 28.10
CA LEU A 623 9.74 4.91 27.97
C LEU A 623 9.34 6.09 28.86
N ALA A 624 8.13 6.11 29.42
CA ALA A 624 7.58 7.26 30.15
C ALA A 624 7.09 6.92 31.56
N GLU A 625 6.78 5.66 31.83
CA GLU A 625 6.19 5.17 33.07
C GLU A 625 6.86 3.87 33.50
N SER A 626 6.86 3.61 34.81
CA SER A 626 7.44 2.38 35.35
C SER A 626 6.49 1.20 35.21
N ILE A 627 7.03 0.06 34.79
CA ILE A 627 6.28 -1.19 34.67
C ILE A 627 6.73 -2.12 35.79
N THR A 628 5.78 -2.83 36.42
CA THR A 628 6.07 -3.88 37.40
C THR A 628 5.25 -5.13 37.13
N TRP A 629 5.87 -6.30 37.27
CA TRP A 629 5.19 -7.59 37.13
C TRP A 629 5.70 -8.54 38.20
N ASN A 630 4.80 -9.01 39.04
CA ASN A 630 5.08 -9.95 40.11
C ASN A 630 4.54 -11.31 39.70
N ALA A 631 5.44 -12.21 39.30
CA ALA A 631 5.07 -13.56 38.91
C ALA A 631 5.01 -14.49 40.13
N SER A 632 3.95 -15.29 40.20
CA SER A 632 3.68 -16.25 41.27
C SER A 632 3.14 -17.57 40.72
N PHE A 633 3.31 -18.64 41.48
CA PHE A 633 3.02 -20.02 41.05
C PHE A 633 2.08 -20.76 42.02
N ASP A 634 1.43 -20.02 42.91
CA ASP A 634 0.56 -20.53 43.94
C ASP A 634 -0.88 -20.69 43.45
N LEU A 635 -1.55 -21.72 43.98
CA LEU A 635 -3.00 -21.83 43.95
C LEU A 635 -3.60 -21.05 45.12
N PRO A 636 -4.91 -20.72 45.10
CA PRO A 636 -5.56 -20.07 46.23
C PRO A 636 -5.31 -20.84 47.55
N PRO A 637 -4.89 -20.16 48.62
CA PRO A 637 -4.43 -20.81 49.85
C PRO A 637 -5.59 -21.52 50.57
N VAL A 638 -5.29 -22.70 51.14
CA VAL A 638 -6.20 -23.40 52.04
C VAL A 638 -5.97 -22.90 53.47
N GLU A 639 -7.04 -22.75 54.26
CA GLU A 639 -6.95 -22.25 55.65
C GLU A 639 -5.89 -23.02 56.47
N GLY A 640 -4.86 -22.30 56.93
CA GLY A 640 -3.77 -22.84 57.73
C GLY A 640 -2.53 -23.29 56.95
N GLU A 641 -2.51 -23.11 55.62
CA GLU A 641 -1.30 -23.22 54.80
C GLU A 641 -0.51 -21.91 54.74
N ASN A 642 0.74 -22.02 54.31
CA ASN A 642 1.69 -20.91 54.18
C ASN A 642 1.37 -20.05 52.95
N HIS A 643 1.43 -18.73 53.09
CA HIS A 643 1.15 -17.78 52.02
C HIS A 643 2.42 -17.37 51.28
N ASN A 644 2.28 -16.87 50.06
CA ASN A 644 3.41 -16.24 49.38
C ASN A 644 3.64 -14.82 49.92
N PRO A 645 4.89 -14.33 49.87
CA PRO A 645 5.16 -12.91 50.07
C PRO A 645 4.51 -12.06 48.97
N VAL A 646 4.10 -10.85 49.32
CA VAL A 646 3.48 -9.88 48.42
C VAL A 646 4.26 -8.57 48.43
N VAL A 647 4.56 -8.02 47.26
CA VAL A 647 5.19 -6.70 47.11
C VAL A 647 4.13 -5.61 47.29
N THR A 648 4.38 -4.66 48.18
CA THR A 648 3.46 -3.56 48.53
C THR A 648 4.00 -2.18 48.15
N GLY A 649 5.30 -2.09 47.82
CA GLY A 649 5.97 -0.86 47.41
C GLY A 649 5.76 -0.48 45.95
N ARG A 650 6.00 0.79 45.61
CA ARG A 650 6.12 1.28 44.23
C ARG A 650 7.56 1.65 43.94
N ILE A 651 8.01 1.33 42.73
CA ILE A 651 9.28 1.79 42.17
C ILE A 651 9.23 3.31 41.86
N PRO A 652 10.36 4.04 41.84
CA PRO A 652 10.38 5.43 41.37
C PRO A 652 9.83 5.59 39.95
N GLU A 653 9.11 6.69 39.71
CA GLU A 653 8.44 6.98 38.44
C GLU A 653 9.42 7.11 37.26
N SER A 654 10.63 7.65 37.50
CA SER A 654 11.69 7.77 36.51
C SER A 654 13.07 7.89 37.17
N SER A 655 14.12 7.67 36.37
CA SER A 655 15.52 7.95 36.72
C SER A 655 16.16 8.82 35.62
N GLU A 656 17.26 9.53 35.91
CA GLU A 656 18.01 10.27 34.88
C GLU A 656 19.32 9.54 34.52
N LEU A 657 19.77 9.69 33.27
CA LEU A 657 21.05 9.13 32.84
C LEU A 657 22.20 9.73 33.68
N GLY A 658 22.98 8.88 34.34
CA GLY A 658 24.07 9.26 35.23
C GLY A 658 23.72 9.30 36.72
N ASP A 659 22.44 9.14 37.10
CA ASP A 659 22.00 9.11 38.51
C ASP A 659 22.28 7.76 39.20
N ASP A 660 22.29 7.77 40.54
CA ASP A 660 22.31 6.56 41.36
C ASP A 660 20.90 6.23 41.88
N LEU A 661 20.30 5.13 41.39
CA LEU A 661 19.04 4.60 41.86
C LEU A 661 19.20 3.85 43.19
N VAL A 662 18.38 4.20 44.18
CA VAL A 662 18.23 3.49 45.46
C VAL A 662 16.77 3.16 45.71
N TYR A 663 16.41 1.87 45.63
CA TYR A 663 15.03 1.41 45.76
C TYR A 663 14.88 0.30 46.82
N PRO A 664 14.27 0.57 47.98
CA PRO A 664 13.93 -0.47 48.95
C PRO A 664 12.67 -1.22 48.51
N ILE A 665 12.78 -2.52 48.23
CA ILE A 665 11.62 -3.36 47.90
C ILE A 665 10.79 -3.56 49.17
N ALA A 666 9.61 -2.93 49.23
CA ALA A 666 8.66 -3.17 50.30
C ALA A 666 7.83 -4.43 49.99
N ALA A 667 8.01 -5.48 50.80
CA ALA A 667 7.27 -6.73 50.71
C ALA A 667 6.81 -7.19 52.10
N GLU A 668 5.66 -7.84 52.15
CA GLU A 668 5.02 -8.36 53.36
C GLU A 668 4.69 -9.85 53.20
N ASP A 669 4.67 -10.58 54.31
CA ASP A 669 4.27 -11.98 54.38
C ASP A 669 3.11 -12.13 55.37
N ALA A 670 2.03 -12.79 54.95
CA ALA A 670 0.82 -12.88 55.77
C ALA A 670 0.99 -13.76 57.01
N ASP A 671 2.02 -14.63 57.04
CA ASP A 671 2.37 -15.52 58.15
C ASP A 671 3.48 -14.94 59.04
N ASP A 672 3.88 -13.68 58.80
CA ASP A 672 4.99 -12.97 59.45
C ASP A 672 6.35 -13.70 59.32
N ASP A 673 6.57 -14.44 58.22
CA ASP A 673 7.83 -15.11 57.95
C ASP A 673 8.95 -14.16 57.47
N ALA A 674 10.20 -14.55 57.70
CA ALA A 674 11.36 -13.71 57.37
C ALA A 674 11.71 -13.81 55.88
N LEU A 675 11.78 -12.66 55.20
CA LEU A 675 12.02 -12.60 53.76
C LEU A 675 13.50 -12.59 53.39
N THR A 676 13.82 -13.25 52.27
CA THR A 676 15.14 -13.24 51.63
C THR A 676 15.01 -12.71 50.20
N PHE A 677 15.89 -11.80 49.82
CA PHE A 677 15.92 -11.14 48.51
C PHE A 677 17.13 -11.61 47.70
N THR A 678 16.92 -12.04 46.46
CA THR A 678 17.98 -12.52 45.56
C THR A 678 17.84 -11.86 44.19
N LEU A 679 18.87 -11.12 43.76
CA LEU A 679 18.93 -10.61 42.40
C LEU A 679 19.09 -11.77 41.40
N LEU A 680 18.15 -11.91 40.47
CA LEU A 680 18.20 -12.92 39.41
C LEU A 680 18.82 -12.35 38.13
N THR A 681 18.28 -11.22 37.65
CA THR A 681 18.75 -10.51 36.46
C THR A 681 18.72 -9.01 36.69
N GLY A 682 19.66 -8.28 36.10
CA GLY A 682 19.71 -6.82 36.15
C GLY A 682 20.93 -6.30 35.38
N PRO A 683 21.00 -4.98 35.15
CA PRO A 683 22.10 -4.37 34.44
C PRO A 683 23.44 -4.52 35.17
N PRO A 684 24.56 -4.42 34.44
CA PRO A 684 25.89 -4.46 35.04
C PRO A 684 26.02 -3.45 36.20
N GLY A 685 26.53 -3.90 37.35
CA GLY A 685 26.75 -3.05 38.51
C GLY A 685 25.55 -2.92 39.47
N LEU A 686 24.36 -3.40 39.10
CA LEU A 686 23.23 -3.47 40.02
C LEU A 686 23.48 -4.47 41.15
N SER A 687 23.05 -4.12 42.37
CA SER A 687 23.11 -4.99 43.56
C SER A 687 21.85 -4.90 44.41
N VAL A 688 21.56 -5.96 45.16
CA VAL A 688 20.48 -6.03 46.15
C VAL A 688 21.08 -6.46 47.49
N ASP A 689 20.83 -5.70 48.55
CA ASP A 689 21.33 -6.01 49.90
C ASP A 689 20.36 -6.94 50.68
N PRO A 690 20.78 -7.55 51.81
CA PRO A 690 19.94 -8.47 52.59
C PRO A 690 18.65 -7.85 53.12
N GLU A 691 18.57 -6.53 53.22
CA GLU A 691 17.38 -5.78 53.60
C GLU A 691 16.44 -5.49 52.41
N GLY A 692 16.76 -5.98 51.21
CA GLY A 692 15.96 -5.83 50.00
C GLY A 692 16.14 -4.49 49.29
N VAL A 693 17.24 -3.78 49.52
CA VAL A 693 17.50 -2.48 48.87
C VAL A 693 18.32 -2.66 47.60
N VAL A 694 17.73 -2.28 46.47
CA VAL A 694 18.35 -2.20 45.14
C VAL A 694 19.24 -0.96 45.05
N ARG A 695 20.46 -1.11 44.52
CA ARG A 695 21.40 -0.01 44.21
C ARG A 695 22.01 -0.19 42.83
N TRP A 696 21.95 0.86 42.02
CA TRP A 696 22.43 0.84 40.64
C TRP A 696 22.73 2.27 40.13
N SER A 697 23.79 2.46 39.36
CA SER A 697 24.11 3.72 38.67
C SER A 697 23.61 3.64 37.22
N ILE A 698 22.72 4.54 36.83
CA ILE A 698 22.11 4.56 35.49
C ILE A 698 23.15 4.99 34.45
N ASP A 699 23.56 4.07 33.59
CA ASP A 699 24.60 4.30 32.56
C ASP A 699 24.11 4.09 31.13
N ARG A 700 22.81 3.82 30.95
CA ARG A 700 22.13 3.71 29.64
C ARG A 700 20.90 4.59 29.59
N PHE A 701 20.61 5.10 28.39
CA PHE A 701 19.44 5.93 28.12
C PHE A 701 18.15 5.10 27.92
N ALA A 702 18.28 3.80 27.66
CA ALA A 702 17.17 2.87 27.55
C ALA A 702 16.74 2.31 28.93
N PRO A 703 15.42 2.11 29.18
CA PRO A 703 14.95 1.44 30.39
C PRO A 703 15.54 0.03 30.52
N GLN A 704 15.92 -0.38 31.74
CA GLN A 704 16.56 -1.67 31.97
C GLN A 704 15.73 -2.58 32.86
N ARG A 705 15.57 -3.83 32.41
CA ARG A 705 14.82 -4.89 33.11
C ARG A 705 15.58 -5.45 34.30
N VAL A 706 14.91 -5.52 35.46
CA VAL A 706 15.45 -6.09 36.71
C VAL A 706 14.48 -7.15 37.26
N MET A 707 15.02 -8.26 37.75
CA MET A 707 14.26 -9.33 38.42
C MET A 707 14.88 -9.67 39.78
N VAL A 708 14.07 -9.66 40.83
CA VAL A 708 14.44 -10.06 42.19
C VAL A 708 13.51 -11.17 42.68
N GLU A 709 14.07 -12.29 43.12
CA GLU A 709 13.32 -13.33 43.83
C GLU A 709 13.18 -12.97 45.31
N ILE A 710 11.96 -13.09 45.84
CA ILE A 710 11.64 -12.89 47.25
C ILE A 710 11.06 -14.20 47.78
N THR A 711 11.68 -14.77 48.82
CA THR A 711 11.23 -16.03 49.45
C THR A 711 11.07 -15.88 50.96
N ASP A 712 10.16 -16.66 51.53
CA ASP A 712 9.89 -16.73 52.98
C ASP A 712 10.68 -17.86 53.69
N GLY A 713 11.41 -18.68 52.94
CA GLY A 713 12.13 -19.87 53.42
C GLY A 713 11.25 -21.05 53.86
N ARG A 714 9.93 -20.96 53.69
CA ARG A 714 8.92 -22.00 53.97
C ARG A 714 8.25 -22.57 52.73
N GLY A 715 8.57 -22.03 51.57
CA GLY A 715 8.12 -22.50 50.27
C GLY A 715 7.34 -21.45 49.50
N GLY A 716 6.96 -20.34 50.14
CA GLY A 716 6.37 -19.20 49.48
C GLY A 716 7.43 -18.38 48.73
N ARG A 717 7.08 -17.96 47.51
CA ARG A 717 7.96 -17.18 46.64
C ARG A 717 7.21 -16.24 45.72
N ILE A 718 7.81 -15.10 45.41
CA ILE A 718 7.37 -14.20 44.35
C ILE A 718 8.58 -13.69 43.56
N LEU A 719 8.43 -13.55 42.24
CA LEU A 719 9.45 -13.00 41.36
C LEU A 719 9.05 -11.57 41.00
N HIS A 720 9.73 -10.59 41.60
CA HIS A 720 9.47 -9.17 41.41
C HIS A 720 10.28 -8.65 40.22
N GLY A 721 9.58 -8.39 39.11
CA GLY A 721 10.12 -7.76 37.92
C GLY A 721 9.73 -6.29 37.82
N PHE A 722 10.66 -5.47 37.34
CA PHE A 722 10.39 -4.05 37.09
C PHE A 722 11.29 -3.41 36.03
N THR A 723 10.82 -2.29 35.50
CA THR A 723 11.60 -1.27 34.78
C THR A 723 11.31 0.13 35.30
N THR A 724 12.28 1.02 35.14
CA THR A 724 12.11 2.46 35.33
C THR A 724 12.48 3.16 34.03
N PRO A 725 11.67 4.12 33.55
CA PRO A 725 12.06 4.95 32.41
C PRO A 725 13.28 5.80 32.77
N VAL A 726 14.12 6.06 31.76
CA VAL A 726 15.30 6.92 31.89
C VAL A 726 15.04 8.20 31.11
N VAL A 727 14.96 9.33 31.82
CA VAL A 727 14.68 10.64 31.24
C VAL A 727 15.98 11.41 31.07
N THR A 728 16.27 11.86 29.86
CA THR A 728 17.48 12.62 29.55
C THR A 728 17.12 13.92 28.84
N TYR A 729 17.73 15.04 29.24
CA TYR A 729 17.52 16.36 28.62
C TYR A 729 18.77 16.84 27.89
N PHE A 730 18.60 17.51 26.74
CA PHE A 730 19.69 18.18 26.02
C PHE A 730 19.19 19.44 25.30
N GLY A 731 20.10 20.38 25.04
CA GLY A 731 19.81 21.60 24.29
C GLY A 731 20.60 21.71 22.98
N PRO A 732 20.34 22.74 22.16
CA PRO A 732 21.12 22.97 20.96
C PRO A 732 22.61 23.17 21.21
N GLY A 733 23.45 22.45 20.46
CA GLY A 733 24.90 22.46 20.61
C GLY A 733 25.45 21.68 21.81
N GLU A 734 24.61 20.89 22.49
CA GLU A 734 25.00 19.96 23.57
C GLU A 734 24.84 18.51 23.08
N PRO A 735 25.79 17.96 22.30
CA PRO A 735 25.68 16.60 21.80
C PRO A 735 25.74 15.57 22.93
N LEU A 736 24.87 14.56 22.85
CA LEU A 736 24.85 13.39 23.73
C LEU A 736 25.52 12.21 23.03
N SER A 737 26.45 11.54 23.71
CA SER A 737 27.02 10.27 23.23
C SER A 737 26.16 9.13 23.77
N LEU A 738 25.62 8.33 22.85
CA LEU A 738 24.71 7.22 23.13
C LEU A 738 25.35 5.90 22.68
N SER A 739 25.06 4.84 23.43
CA SER A 739 25.38 3.46 23.06
C SER A 739 24.23 2.55 23.52
N ALA A 740 23.84 1.60 22.69
CA ALA A 740 22.79 0.63 23.00
C ALA A 740 22.99 -0.69 22.23
N PRO A 741 22.68 -1.86 22.83
CA PRO A 741 22.54 -3.10 22.08
C PRO A 741 21.32 -3.06 21.15
N ALA A 742 21.28 -3.93 20.14
CA ALA A 742 20.15 -4.05 19.24
C ALA A 742 18.84 -4.30 20.01
N GLY A 743 17.77 -3.62 19.61
CA GLY A 743 16.44 -3.67 20.21
C GLY A 743 16.24 -2.73 21.42
N ASP A 744 17.31 -2.15 21.98
CA ASP A 744 17.16 -1.15 23.06
C ASP A 744 16.61 0.17 22.49
N GLU A 745 15.82 0.86 23.32
CA GLU A 745 15.21 2.12 22.95
C GLU A 745 15.12 3.07 24.13
N GLY A 746 15.26 4.37 23.88
CA GLY A 746 15.08 5.37 24.92
C GLY A 746 14.43 6.67 24.42
N LEU A 747 13.86 7.40 25.39
CA LEU A 747 13.17 8.68 25.17
C LEU A 747 13.93 9.82 25.84
N LEU A 748 14.41 10.74 25.00
CA LEU A 748 15.14 11.94 25.38
C LEU A 748 14.27 13.18 25.13
N TYR A 749 14.67 14.31 25.70
CA TYR A 749 13.94 15.56 25.59
C TYR A 749 14.86 16.70 25.17
N ALA A 750 14.61 17.27 24.00
CA ALA A 750 15.33 18.41 23.48
C ALA A 750 14.67 19.73 23.92
N GLU A 751 15.44 20.63 24.52
CA GLU A 751 14.97 21.96 24.95
C GLU A 751 15.24 22.99 23.85
N ILE A 752 14.22 23.28 23.02
CA ILE A 752 14.33 24.12 21.83
C ILE A 752 14.08 25.61 22.17
N PRO A 753 15.02 26.53 21.88
CA PRO A 753 14.81 27.96 22.03
C PRO A 753 13.76 28.53 21.05
N ASP A 754 13.05 29.57 21.47
CA ASP A 754 12.16 30.33 20.58
C ASP A 754 12.94 31.04 19.45
N GLY A 755 12.36 31.05 18.25
CA GLY A 755 12.79 31.92 17.15
C GLY A 755 14.00 31.43 16.35
N LEU A 756 14.34 30.14 16.42
CA LEU A 756 15.32 29.54 15.53
C LEU A 756 14.80 29.57 14.08
N PRO A 757 15.64 29.92 13.09
CA PRO A 757 15.24 29.86 11.68
C PRO A 757 15.24 28.42 11.13
N LEU A 758 16.15 27.58 11.65
CA LEU A 758 16.38 26.22 11.22
C LEU A 758 16.94 25.42 12.40
N LEU A 759 16.45 24.19 12.57
CA LEU A 759 16.92 23.19 13.52
C LEU A 759 17.10 21.87 12.79
N GLN A 760 18.15 21.12 13.13
CA GLN A 760 18.34 19.77 12.65
C GLN A 760 18.61 18.84 13.81
N PHE A 761 17.85 17.75 13.92
CA PHE A 761 18.26 16.63 14.75
C PHE A 761 19.18 15.73 13.93
N ARG A 762 20.32 15.38 14.52
CA ARG A 762 21.38 14.65 13.84
C ARG A 762 21.87 13.49 14.70
N LEU A 763 21.89 12.29 14.16
CA LEU A 763 22.73 11.20 14.66
C LEU A 763 24.00 11.14 13.83
N ARG A 764 25.16 11.13 14.49
CA ARG A 764 26.46 11.11 13.83
C ARG A 764 27.34 10.06 14.52
N PRO A 765 27.67 8.94 13.85
CA PRO A 765 28.60 7.98 14.40
C PRO A 765 30.04 8.55 14.38
N ALA A 766 30.92 7.98 15.20
CA ALA A 766 32.35 8.29 15.17
C ALA A 766 33.08 7.56 14.02
N SER A 767 32.51 6.45 13.52
CA SER A 767 32.98 5.67 12.38
C SER A 767 31.82 4.99 11.63
N ASP A 768 32.01 4.65 10.36
CA ASP A 768 30.97 4.03 9.52
C ASP A 768 30.50 2.64 10.01
N ASP A 769 31.22 2.02 10.95
CA ASP A 769 30.92 0.69 11.52
C ASP A 769 30.28 0.77 12.93
N ASP A 770 29.90 1.96 13.40
CA ASP A 770 29.41 2.16 14.78
C ASP A 770 27.97 1.69 15.02
N GLY A 771 27.35 0.98 14.07
CA GLY A 771 26.02 0.36 14.20
C GLY A 771 24.89 1.17 13.55
N ASP A 772 23.66 0.77 13.88
CA ASP A 772 22.44 1.31 13.26
C ASP A 772 21.50 1.89 14.31
N ALA A 773 21.34 3.22 14.26
CA ALA A 773 20.61 4.00 15.24
C ALA A 773 19.62 4.89 14.50
N ASP A 774 18.34 4.66 14.77
CA ASP A 774 17.22 5.38 14.16
C ASP A 774 16.71 6.47 15.10
N MET A 775 16.04 7.48 14.54
CA MET A 775 15.40 8.53 15.35
C MET A 775 13.94 8.78 14.98
N LEU A 776 13.16 9.11 16.01
CA LEU A 776 11.80 9.62 15.89
C LEU A 776 11.65 10.87 16.75
N VAL A 777 11.34 11.99 16.14
CA VAL A 777 11.18 13.29 16.81
C VAL A 777 9.70 13.62 16.90
N PHE A 778 9.28 14.19 18.03
CA PHE A 778 7.91 14.62 18.30
C PHE A 778 7.84 16.15 18.43
N PRO A 779 7.70 16.89 17.32
CA PRO A 779 7.60 18.34 17.36
C PRO A 779 6.34 18.80 18.09
N LEU A 780 6.42 19.92 18.81
CA LEU A 780 5.25 20.49 19.47
C LEU A 780 4.21 20.95 18.44
N GLY A 781 3.02 20.34 18.49
CA GLY A 781 1.89 20.72 17.64
C GLY A 781 1.98 20.22 16.19
N ALA A 782 2.94 19.35 15.87
CA ALA A 782 3.03 18.67 14.56
C ALA A 782 2.97 17.15 14.72
N THR A 783 2.84 16.45 13.60
CA THR A 783 2.95 14.99 13.56
C THR A 783 4.40 14.56 13.85
N PRO A 784 4.62 13.40 14.50
CA PRO A 784 5.95 12.85 14.66
C PRO A 784 6.61 12.55 13.31
N GLU A 785 7.93 12.70 13.24
CA GLU A 785 8.73 12.46 12.02
C GLU A 785 9.92 11.57 12.36
N THR A 786 10.22 10.59 11.49
CA THR A 786 11.23 9.55 11.72
C THR A 786 12.27 9.48 10.60
N SER A 787 13.45 8.99 10.96
CA SER A 787 14.51 8.52 10.07
C SER A 787 14.83 7.09 10.48
N THR A 788 14.70 6.16 9.54
CA THR A 788 14.98 4.71 9.69
C THR A 788 15.92 4.22 8.59
N ARG A 789 16.96 5.00 8.29
CA ARG A 789 17.92 4.67 7.24
C ARG A 789 18.95 3.70 7.80
N ASP A 790 19.41 2.77 6.96
CA ASP A 790 20.52 1.90 7.32
C ASP A 790 21.76 2.69 7.79
N GLY A 791 22.15 2.47 9.04
CA GLY A 791 23.31 3.06 9.69
C GLY A 791 23.00 4.36 10.42
N SER A 792 23.86 4.71 11.38
CA SER A 792 23.61 5.81 12.33
C SER A 792 23.69 7.26 11.77
N PHE A 793 23.76 7.45 10.44
CA PHE A 793 23.82 8.79 9.82
C PHE A 793 22.44 9.33 9.52
N GLU A 794 21.81 9.94 10.53
CA GLU A 794 20.42 10.37 10.43
C GLU A 794 20.25 11.89 10.57
N THR A 795 19.34 12.47 9.80
CA THR A 795 19.05 13.92 9.84
C THR A 795 17.57 14.18 9.65
N LEU A 796 16.96 14.96 10.56
CA LEU A 796 15.62 15.52 10.41
C LEU A 796 15.66 17.04 10.56
N SER A 797 15.16 17.77 9.57
CA SER A 797 15.30 19.23 9.47
C SER A 797 13.97 19.96 9.73
N TYR A 798 13.98 21.06 10.48
CA TYR A 798 12.77 21.81 10.84
C TYR A 798 12.96 23.30 10.56
N ALA A 799 12.13 23.85 9.69
CA ALA A 799 12.07 25.28 9.43
C ALA A 799 11.26 26.00 10.51
N ALA A 800 11.80 27.09 11.06
CA ALA A 800 11.15 27.92 12.07
C ALA A 800 10.49 27.12 13.23
N PRO A 801 11.20 26.20 13.89
CA PRO A 801 10.62 25.31 14.89
C PRO A 801 10.02 26.08 16.07
N GLN A 802 8.92 25.56 16.62
CA GLN A 802 8.33 26.08 17.85
C GLN A 802 9.25 25.81 19.05
N GLY A 803 9.55 26.85 19.83
CA GLY A 803 10.31 26.70 21.07
C GLY A 803 9.54 25.90 22.13
N GLY A 804 10.28 25.15 22.94
CA GLY A 804 9.76 24.28 23.98
C GLY A 804 10.45 22.92 24.01
N ARG A 805 9.91 22.01 24.82
CA ARG A 805 10.46 20.67 25.03
C ARG A 805 9.91 19.69 24.00
N TRP A 806 10.78 19.11 23.19
CA TRP A 806 10.44 18.14 22.15
C TRP A 806 10.92 16.75 22.59
N PRO A 807 10.04 15.74 22.68
CA PRO A 807 10.47 14.36 22.85
C PRO A 807 11.23 13.85 21.61
N VAL A 808 12.29 13.09 21.83
CA VAL A 808 13.13 12.46 20.81
C VAL A 808 13.37 11.01 21.23
N ARG A 809 12.83 10.07 20.46
CA ARG A 809 13.02 8.63 20.65
C ARG A 809 14.18 8.19 19.77
N VAL A 810 15.09 7.39 20.33
CA VAL A 810 16.23 6.79 19.60
C VAL A 810 16.13 5.28 19.78
N TYR A 811 16.13 4.58 18.65
CA TYR A 811 16.00 3.13 18.57
C TYR A 811 17.31 2.51 18.06
N ALA A 812 17.77 1.44 18.71
CA ALA A 812 18.93 0.69 18.27
C ALA A 812 18.48 -0.44 17.33
N PHE A 813 18.41 -0.18 16.02
CA PHE A 813 18.04 -1.22 15.04
C PHE A 813 19.07 -2.35 15.05
N ASP A 814 20.35 -1.97 15.02
CA ASP A 814 21.48 -2.82 15.41
C ASP A 814 22.18 -2.23 16.63
N SER A 815 23.06 -3.02 17.27
CA SER A 815 23.87 -2.50 18.36
C SER A 815 24.76 -1.37 17.87
N PHE A 816 24.71 -0.22 18.54
CA PHE A 816 25.54 0.93 18.22
C PHE A 816 26.37 1.43 19.41
N ASP A 817 27.51 2.06 19.12
CA ASP A 817 28.42 2.58 20.14
C ASP A 817 28.90 4.00 19.83
N ASN A 818 28.82 4.88 20.82
CA ASN A 818 29.33 6.25 20.76
C ASN A 818 28.76 7.09 19.59
N VAL A 819 27.48 6.91 19.29
CA VAL A 819 26.74 7.72 18.32
C VAL A 819 26.34 9.04 18.99
N SER A 820 26.65 10.16 18.32
CA SER A 820 26.35 11.50 18.81
C SER A 820 24.95 11.93 18.37
N LEU A 821 24.03 12.12 19.31
CA LEU A 821 22.75 12.81 19.10
C LEU A 821 22.91 14.31 19.34
N GLU A 822 22.59 15.14 18.35
CA GLU A 822 22.69 16.60 18.44
C GLU A 822 21.41 17.30 17.92
N ALA A 823 20.95 18.33 18.63
CA ALA A 823 20.04 19.36 18.12
C ALA A 823 20.88 20.52 17.52
N ALA A 824 21.21 20.45 16.24
CA ALA A 824 22.05 21.41 15.55
C ALA A 824 21.26 22.62 15.03
N THR A 825 21.87 23.80 15.04
CA THR A 825 21.30 25.03 14.45
C THR A 825 22.18 25.53 13.30
N PRO A 826 22.11 24.89 12.11
CA PRO A 826 22.96 25.25 10.98
C PRO A 826 22.60 26.63 10.43
N SER A 827 23.57 27.26 9.77
CA SER A 827 23.40 28.53 9.06
C SER A 827 22.96 28.30 7.62
N VAL A 828 22.11 29.19 7.10
CA VAL A 828 21.75 29.22 5.67
C VAL A 828 22.81 30.01 4.89
N GLY A 829 23.41 29.40 3.87
CA GLY A 829 24.37 30.05 2.96
C GLY A 829 23.68 31.00 1.96
N THR A 830 24.47 31.72 1.16
CA THR A 830 23.95 32.63 0.12
C THR A 830 24.59 32.32 -1.23
N LEU A 831 23.77 32.21 -2.28
CA LEU A 831 24.20 32.07 -3.67
C LEU A 831 24.23 33.43 -4.36
N GLU A 832 25.18 33.59 -5.28
CA GLU A 832 25.23 34.73 -6.21
C GLU A 832 25.00 34.24 -7.65
N PRO A 833 24.19 34.94 -8.48
CA PRO A 833 23.90 34.50 -9.84
C PRO A 833 25.18 34.41 -10.70
N GLY A 834 25.39 33.26 -11.34
CA GLY A 834 26.55 32.97 -12.19
C GLY A 834 27.86 32.72 -11.43
N VAL A 835 27.83 32.68 -10.10
CA VAL A 835 28.99 32.31 -9.27
C VAL A 835 28.88 30.85 -8.87
N ILE A 836 29.98 30.12 -9.06
CA ILE A 836 30.09 28.70 -8.73
C ILE A 836 30.56 28.55 -7.29
N LEU A 837 29.76 27.90 -6.46
CA LEU A 837 30.22 27.35 -5.19
C LEU A 837 30.94 26.03 -5.45
N LYS A 838 32.11 25.84 -4.85
CA LYS A 838 32.98 24.67 -5.04
C LYS A 838 33.17 23.92 -3.73
N ASP A 839 33.68 22.70 -3.87
CA ASP A 839 34.11 21.84 -2.75
C ASP A 839 32.98 21.54 -1.76
N LEU A 840 31.75 21.37 -2.26
CA LEU A 840 30.61 20.99 -1.45
C LEU A 840 30.71 19.50 -1.11
N SER A 841 30.59 19.19 0.17
CA SER A 841 30.61 17.83 0.69
C SER A 841 29.71 17.72 1.91
N ASP A 842 28.98 16.61 2.03
CA ASP A 842 28.22 16.26 3.23
C ASP A 842 28.14 14.73 3.37
N VAL A 843 27.67 14.27 4.52
CA VAL A 843 27.44 12.85 4.80
C VAL A 843 26.11 12.38 4.19
N THR A 844 25.90 11.07 4.16
CA THR A 844 24.57 10.51 3.88
C THR A 844 23.53 11.15 4.79
N SER A 845 22.36 11.48 4.24
CA SER A 845 21.28 12.25 4.87
C SER A 845 21.62 13.69 5.29
N GLY A 846 22.84 14.17 5.03
CA GLY A 846 23.21 15.55 5.31
C GLY A 846 22.38 16.53 4.49
N GLU A 847 21.84 17.57 5.13
CA GLU A 847 21.08 18.63 4.46
C GLU A 847 21.74 19.98 4.72
N THR A 848 22.12 20.67 3.65
CA THR A 848 22.72 22.00 3.68
C THR A 848 21.88 23.00 2.88
N PHE A 849 21.55 24.14 3.51
CA PHE A 849 20.64 25.13 2.94
C PHE A 849 21.35 26.39 2.45
N TYR A 850 20.88 26.92 1.32
CA TYR A 850 21.30 28.17 0.70
C TYR A 850 20.11 29.06 0.38
N SER A 851 20.37 30.35 0.17
CA SER A 851 19.38 31.36 -0.22
C SER A 851 19.85 32.13 -1.46
N ILE A 852 18.92 32.57 -2.29
CA ILE A 852 19.18 33.44 -3.43
C ILE A 852 18.02 34.41 -3.65
N THR A 853 18.34 35.69 -3.89
CA THR A 853 17.32 36.71 -4.22
C THR A 853 17.15 36.85 -5.73
N VAL A 854 15.97 36.56 -6.24
CA VAL A 854 15.58 36.74 -7.65
C VAL A 854 15.00 38.16 -7.85
N PRO A 855 15.59 39.01 -8.70
CA PRO A 855 15.10 40.36 -8.99
C PRO A 855 13.94 40.38 -10.00
N GLU A 856 13.26 41.54 -10.12
CA GLU A 856 12.28 41.77 -11.19
C GLU A 856 12.90 41.62 -12.59
N GLY A 857 12.18 40.95 -13.50
CA GLY A 857 12.54 40.81 -14.92
C GLY A 857 13.31 39.53 -15.28
N VAL A 858 13.56 38.63 -14.34
CA VAL A 858 14.06 37.27 -14.61
C VAL A 858 12.92 36.42 -15.19
N GLU A 859 13.15 35.79 -16.34
CA GLU A 859 12.17 34.90 -17.00
C GLU A 859 12.37 33.43 -16.61
N THR A 860 13.62 33.05 -16.35
CA THR A 860 14.03 31.68 -15.98
C THR A 860 15.11 31.75 -14.91
N MET A 861 14.99 30.92 -13.87
CA MET A 861 16.07 30.59 -12.94
C MET A 861 16.46 29.14 -13.13
N THR A 862 17.75 28.86 -13.33
CA THR A 862 18.29 27.50 -13.39
C THR A 862 19.23 27.27 -12.23
N LEU A 863 18.94 26.27 -11.39
CA LEU A 863 19.88 25.72 -10.42
C LEU A 863 20.56 24.53 -11.07
N SER A 864 21.88 24.44 -10.92
CA SER A 864 22.67 23.38 -11.51
C SER A 864 23.77 22.96 -10.54
N MET A 865 23.81 21.68 -10.26
CA MET A 865 24.86 21.01 -9.50
C MET A 865 25.57 20.00 -10.39
N GLY A 866 26.85 19.74 -10.11
CA GLY A 866 27.63 18.77 -10.85
C GLY A 866 29.02 18.57 -10.28
N GLY A 867 29.71 17.57 -10.83
CA GLY A 867 31.06 17.18 -10.47
C GLY A 867 31.25 16.60 -9.07
N GLY A 868 32.49 16.26 -8.74
CA GLY A 868 32.79 15.51 -7.51
C GLY A 868 32.36 14.04 -7.60
N GLY A 869 32.22 13.38 -6.45
CA GLY A 869 31.67 12.03 -6.34
C GLY A 869 30.59 11.95 -5.26
N GLY A 870 29.82 10.85 -5.24
CA GLY A 870 28.66 10.68 -4.37
C GLY A 870 27.36 11.02 -5.07
N ASP A 871 26.32 11.25 -4.27
CA ASP A 871 24.94 11.43 -4.74
C ASP A 871 24.23 12.50 -3.91
N ALA A 872 23.89 13.62 -4.54
CA ALA A 872 23.33 14.78 -3.86
C ALA A 872 22.20 15.38 -4.69
N ASP A 873 21.06 15.57 -4.04
CA ASP A 873 19.83 16.02 -4.65
C ASP A 873 19.59 17.51 -4.39
N LEU A 874 18.84 18.14 -5.28
CA LEU A 874 18.46 19.54 -5.16
C LEU A 874 16.97 19.69 -4.93
N TYR A 875 16.63 20.60 -4.01
CA TYR A 875 15.26 21.05 -3.78
C TYR A 875 15.23 22.57 -3.68
N VAL A 876 14.17 23.20 -4.19
CA VAL A 876 14.00 24.65 -4.14
C VAL A 876 12.62 25.02 -3.64
N ALA A 877 12.53 26.14 -2.90
CA ALA A 877 11.26 26.77 -2.54
C ALA A 877 11.38 28.29 -2.45
N GLN A 878 10.30 29.01 -2.78
CA GLN A 878 10.24 30.47 -2.67
C GLN A 878 9.78 30.91 -1.27
N GLY A 879 10.57 31.74 -0.61
CA GLY A 879 10.22 32.42 0.65
C GLY A 879 10.19 31.54 1.90
N ARG A 880 10.50 30.24 1.76
CA ARG A 880 10.57 29.24 2.84
C ARG A 880 11.67 28.23 2.56
N LEU A 881 12.20 27.58 3.60
CA LEU A 881 13.22 26.53 3.46
C LEU A 881 12.61 25.25 2.86
N PRO A 882 13.19 24.68 1.80
CA PRO A 882 12.71 23.43 1.21
C PRO A 882 13.18 22.22 2.05
N ILE A 883 12.40 21.85 3.06
CA ILE A 883 12.67 20.69 3.90
C ILE A 883 12.25 19.42 3.16
N CYS A 884 13.20 18.60 2.73
CA CYS A 884 12.92 17.36 1.99
C CYS A 884 14.15 16.46 1.86
N GLN A 885 13.91 15.15 1.89
CA GLN A 885 14.91 14.13 1.58
C GLN A 885 14.33 13.08 0.61
N SER A 886 15.16 12.56 -0.29
CA SER A 886 14.83 11.60 -1.35
C SER A 886 14.77 10.15 -0.85
N THR A 887 14.00 9.86 0.21
CA THR A 887 13.84 8.47 0.65
C THR A 887 12.51 8.21 1.34
N PHE A 888 11.99 7.01 1.16
CA PHE A 888 10.82 6.49 1.89
C PHE A 888 11.18 6.08 3.33
N LEU A 889 12.47 5.99 3.66
CA LEU A 889 12.98 5.68 5.01
C LEU A 889 12.93 6.90 5.95
N VAL A 890 12.47 8.05 5.46
CA VAL A 890 12.31 9.28 6.24
C VAL A 890 10.86 9.74 6.08
N SER A 891 10.15 9.92 7.19
CA SER A 891 8.72 10.29 7.17
C SER A 891 8.47 11.80 7.22
N GLN A 892 9.51 12.61 7.01
CA GLN A 892 9.40 14.07 7.04
C GLN A 892 8.65 14.57 5.81
N TYR A 893 7.66 15.45 6.03
CA TYR A 893 6.87 16.00 4.92
C TYR A 893 7.75 16.85 4.00
N CYS A 894 7.85 16.44 2.73
CA CYS A 894 8.59 17.16 1.71
C CYS A 894 7.86 18.47 1.36
N ASP A 895 8.34 19.59 1.90
CA ASP A 895 7.80 20.92 1.64
C ASP A 895 8.69 21.63 0.62
N VAL A 896 8.43 21.43 -0.68
CA VAL A 896 9.27 21.96 -1.77
C VAL A 896 8.40 22.52 -2.89
N ASP A 897 8.97 23.38 -3.73
CA ASP A 897 8.30 23.91 -4.90
C ASP A 897 8.68 23.13 -6.17
N ASP A 898 9.94 22.69 -6.27
CA ASP A 898 10.51 21.90 -7.37
C ASP A 898 11.77 21.16 -6.88
N TYR A 899 12.17 20.09 -7.56
CA TYR A 899 13.29 19.23 -7.13
C TYR A 899 13.96 18.47 -8.28
N SER A 900 15.16 17.92 -8.03
CA SER A 900 15.94 17.07 -8.93
C SER A 900 16.65 16.00 -8.10
N GLU A 901 16.39 14.72 -8.42
CA GLU A 901 16.84 13.53 -7.68
C GLU A 901 17.50 12.50 -8.62
N PHE A 902 18.41 12.93 -9.50
CA PHE A 902 19.15 11.97 -10.32
C PHE A 902 20.30 11.34 -9.53
N SER A 903 20.63 10.10 -9.86
CA SER A 903 21.79 9.48 -9.22
C SER A 903 23.09 10.17 -9.65
N GLY A 904 23.84 10.62 -8.66
CA GLY A 904 25.09 11.37 -8.82
C GLY A 904 24.93 12.80 -8.31
N ASN A 905 25.89 13.67 -8.63
CA ASN A 905 25.78 15.09 -8.28
C ASN A 905 25.22 15.96 -9.42
N LEU A 906 24.91 15.37 -10.59
CA LEU A 906 24.49 16.11 -11.79
C LEU A 906 22.99 16.42 -11.74
N GLU A 907 22.66 17.44 -10.96
CA GLU A 907 21.29 17.89 -10.75
C GLU A 907 20.98 19.20 -11.47
N GLN A 908 19.75 19.32 -11.96
CA GLN A 908 19.31 20.55 -12.62
C GLN A 908 17.82 20.83 -12.38
N ILE A 909 17.52 22.00 -11.82
CA ILE A 909 16.17 22.52 -11.67
C ILE A 909 16.00 23.76 -12.53
N VAL A 910 14.94 23.82 -13.33
CA VAL A 910 14.62 24.96 -14.19
C VAL A 910 13.26 25.53 -13.84
N VAL A 911 13.25 26.64 -13.12
CA VAL A 911 12.03 27.39 -12.80
C VAL A 911 11.77 28.40 -13.94
N SER A 912 10.62 28.35 -14.62
CA SER A 912 10.33 29.19 -15.82
C SER A 912 8.86 29.64 -15.96
N GLY A 913 8.62 30.80 -16.59
CA GLY A 913 7.28 31.36 -16.90
C GLY A 913 6.56 30.75 -18.14
N PRO A 914 5.26 31.06 -18.37
CA PRO A 914 4.18 30.07 -18.44
C PRO A 914 4.17 29.17 -19.69
N SER A 915 4.00 27.86 -19.51
CA SER A 915 3.55 26.91 -20.54
C SER A 915 2.28 26.16 -20.10
N GLU A 916 1.37 25.89 -21.02
CA GLU A 916 -0.02 25.42 -20.80
C GLU A 916 -0.19 23.93 -20.38
N ALA A 917 0.86 23.18 -20.02
CA ALA A 917 0.73 21.74 -19.73
C ALA A 917 0.73 21.41 -18.22
N LEU A 918 -0.42 21.10 -17.64
CA LEU A 918 -0.56 20.63 -16.25
C LEU A 918 0.02 19.22 -16.05
N THR A 919 0.55 18.92 -14.85
CA THR A 919 0.76 17.56 -14.31
C THR A 919 -0.12 17.36 -13.07
N GLU A 920 -0.28 16.10 -12.65
CA GLU A 920 -1.26 15.61 -11.66
C GLU A 920 -1.11 16.17 -10.22
N ALA A 921 -0.02 16.87 -9.88
CA ALA A 921 0.22 17.48 -8.55
C ALA A 921 -0.08 18.99 -8.46
N GLY A 922 -0.55 19.65 -9.54
CA GLY A 922 -1.24 20.93 -9.41
C GLY A 922 -0.44 22.21 -9.02
N GLN A 923 0.89 22.21 -8.96
CA GLN A 923 1.67 23.46 -8.83
C GLN A 923 2.62 23.69 -10.02
N LYS A 924 2.53 24.88 -10.62
CA LYS A 924 3.48 25.45 -11.59
C LYS A 924 3.88 26.84 -11.10
N LEU A 925 5.13 27.03 -10.71
CA LEU A 925 5.65 28.35 -10.37
C LEU A 925 6.11 29.07 -11.63
N ALA A 926 5.49 30.21 -11.91
CA ALA A 926 6.20 31.27 -12.62
C ALA A 926 7.39 31.70 -11.74
N VAL A 927 8.53 32.02 -12.35
CA VAL A 927 9.61 32.69 -11.59
C VAL A 927 9.08 34.05 -11.16
N GLU A 928 8.98 34.25 -9.85
CA GLU A 928 8.51 35.49 -9.24
C GLU A 928 9.67 36.19 -8.52
N PRO A 929 9.73 37.53 -8.50
CA PRO A 929 10.74 38.24 -7.73
C PRO A 929 10.62 37.93 -6.24
N GLY A 930 11.72 37.57 -5.59
CA GLY A 930 11.70 37.19 -4.17
C GLY A 930 12.92 36.39 -3.73
N GLU A 931 12.93 36.01 -2.46
CA GLU A 931 13.95 35.11 -1.91
C GLU A 931 13.54 33.65 -2.20
N TYR A 932 14.48 32.87 -2.72
CA TYR A 932 14.37 31.44 -2.88
C TYR A 932 15.39 30.76 -1.98
N PHE A 933 15.03 29.61 -1.43
CA PHE A 933 15.93 28.77 -0.66
C PHE A 933 16.18 27.47 -1.43
N VAL A 934 17.38 26.93 -1.28
CA VAL A 934 17.85 25.71 -1.94
C VAL A 934 18.34 24.77 -0.87
N ASN A 935 17.87 23.54 -0.87
CA ASN A 935 18.41 22.44 -0.05
C ASN A 935 19.26 21.55 -0.96
N VAL A 936 20.49 21.29 -0.52
CA VAL A 936 21.35 20.25 -1.07
C VAL A 936 21.31 19.10 -0.07
N ALA A 937 20.64 18.01 -0.44
CA ALA A 937 20.46 16.86 0.43
C ALA A 937 21.29 15.68 -0.08
N GLY A 938 22.10 15.06 0.78
CA GLY A 938 22.85 13.86 0.43
C GLY A 938 21.96 12.63 0.43
N ALA A 939 21.56 12.15 -0.76
CA ALA A 939 21.01 10.80 -0.91
C ALA A 939 22.01 9.76 -0.39
N TYR A 940 23.28 9.98 -0.75
CA TYR A 940 24.47 9.35 -0.18
C TYR A 940 25.52 10.41 0.18
N ALA A 941 26.57 10.02 0.90
CA ALA A 941 27.70 10.91 1.13
C ALA A 941 28.29 11.42 -0.18
N TYR A 942 28.49 12.73 -0.30
CA TYR A 942 29.04 13.38 -1.49
C TYR A 942 30.22 14.27 -1.15
N GLN A 943 31.12 14.44 -2.13
CA GLN A 943 32.33 15.22 -1.96
C GLN A 943 32.77 15.94 -3.23
N GLY A 944 33.21 17.19 -3.06
CA GLY A 944 33.80 17.98 -4.14
C GLY A 944 32.80 18.48 -5.18
N ALA A 945 31.50 18.47 -4.87
CA ALA A 945 30.47 18.92 -5.80
C ALA A 945 30.47 20.45 -5.96
N GLN A 946 29.89 20.92 -7.06
CA GLN A 946 29.78 22.34 -7.40
C GLN A 946 28.32 22.73 -7.59
N LEU A 947 27.91 23.92 -7.12
CA LEU A 947 26.53 24.43 -7.24
C LEU A 947 26.55 25.84 -7.84
N MET A 948 25.63 26.10 -8.77
CA MET A 948 25.45 27.41 -9.39
C MET A 948 23.97 27.72 -9.66
N ALA A 949 23.60 28.99 -9.53
CA ALA A 949 22.32 29.52 -9.97
C ALA A 949 22.50 30.48 -11.16
N LEU A 950 21.67 30.37 -12.19
CA LEU A 950 21.69 31.23 -13.39
C LEU A 950 20.34 31.90 -13.60
N PHE A 951 20.36 33.18 -13.99
CA PHE A 951 19.16 33.96 -14.33
C PHE A 951 19.16 34.33 -15.81
N GLU A 952 18.05 34.09 -16.50
CA GLU A 952 17.83 34.48 -17.90
C GLU A 952 16.81 35.63 -17.99
N THR A 953 17.05 36.61 -18.89
CA THR A 953 16.20 37.81 -19.07
C THR A 953 15.83 38.09 -20.55
N GLY A 954 16.13 37.16 -21.48
CA GLY A 954 16.02 37.39 -22.93
C GLY A 954 16.64 36.26 -23.78
N GLN A 955 17.13 36.57 -25.01
CA GLN A 955 17.61 35.57 -26.00
C GLN A 955 18.38 34.43 -25.33
N GLY A 956 17.87 33.20 -25.44
CA GLY A 956 18.22 32.09 -24.54
C GLY A 956 19.72 31.89 -24.34
N ALA A 957 20.16 31.55 -23.13
CA ALA A 957 21.55 31.22 -22.85
C ALA A 957 22.01 30.00 -23.69
N PRO A 958 23.32 29.77 -23.88
CA PRO A 958 23.79 28.50 -24.41
C PRO A 958 23.30 27.35 -23.53
N LYS A 959 22.75 26.29 -24.13
CA LYS A 959 22.26 25.10 -23.42
C LYS A 959 22.95 23.87 -23.96
N ILE A 960 23.66 23.16 -23.10
CA ILE A 960 24.20 21.83 -23.40
C ILE A 960 23.02 20.86 -23.32
N SER A 961 22.92 19.93 -24.27
CA SER A 961 21.95 18.85 -24.15
C SER A 961 22.37 17.93 -23.00
N ARG A 962 21.43 17.35 -22.26
CA ARG A 962 21.75 16.32 -21.27
C ARG A 962 22.50 15.15 -21.93
N PHE A 963 23.58 14.71 -21.31
CA PHE A 963 24.59 13.81 -21.83
C PHE A 963 25.20 14.26 -23.17
N GLY A 964 25.19 15.57 -23.42
CA GLY A 964 25.60 16.16 -24.70
C GLY A 964 27.10 16.24 -24.88
N VAL A 965 27.89 16.01 -23.82
CA VAL A 965 29.35 15.93 -23.89
C VAL A 965 29.77 14.48 -24.13
N THR A 966 30.36 14.24 -25.29
CA THR A 966 30.62 12.90 -25.79
C THR A 966 32.03 12.76 -26.36
N ASN A 967 32.51 11.54 -26.49
CA ASN A 967 33.69 11.22 -27.25
C ASN A 967 33.49 11.62 -28.71
N GLY A 968 34.42 12.39 -29.29
CA GLY A 968 34.26 12.92 -30.65
C GLY A 968 34.34 11.87 -31.75
N ALA A 969 34.75 10.63 -31.44
CA ALA A 969 34.81 9.52 -32.38
C ALA A 969 33.55 8.64 -32.35
N SER A 970 33.14 8.14 -31.18
CA SER A 970 31.99 7.24 -31.03
C SER A 970 30.68 7.94 -30.67
N PHE A 971 30.75 9.16 -30.14
CA PHE A 971 29.67 9.84 -29.41
C PHE A 971 29.23 9.11 -28.12
N GLY A 972 30.07 8.21 -27.58
CA GLY A 972 29.89 7.62 -26.26
C GLY A 972 30.18 8.62 -25.12
N TYR A 973 29.73 8.32 -23.90
CA TYR A 973 29.78 9.24 -22.75
C TYR A 973 31.14 9.31 -22.04
N PHE A 974 32.07 8.40 -22.35
CA PHE A 974 33.37 8.34 -21.69
C PHE A 974 34.43 9.11 -22.48
N ALA A 975 35.21 9.91 -21.76
CA ALA A 975 36.41 10.55 -22.27
C ALA A 975 37.63 10.12 -21.45
N ALA A 976 38.81 10.46 -21.94
CA ALA A 976 40.08 10.39 -21.22
C ALA A 976 40.83 11.74 -21.34
N PRO A 977 41.86 12.01 -20.52
CA PRO A 977 42.67 13.22 -20.67
C PRO A 977 43.21 13.35 -22.11
N GLY A 978 43.04 14.54 -22.71
CA GLY A 978 43.46 14.80 -24.09
C GLY A 978 42.51 14.34 -25.19
N THR A 979 41.37 13.73 -24.85
CA THR A 979 40.33 13.28 -25.80
C THR A 979 39.82 14.43 -26.65
N ILE A 980 39.61 14.17 -27.95
CA ILE A 980 38.81 15.05 -28.81
C ILE A 980 37.35 14.74 -28.50
N ALA A 981 36.66 15.67 -27.85
CA ALA A 981 35.26 15.55 -27.45
C ALA A 981 34.34 16.39 -28.34
N THR A 982 33.07 15.97 -28.40
CA THR A 982 31.99 16.69 -29.07
C THR A 982 30.90 17.02 -28.06
N LEU A 983 30.53 18.30 -28.00
CA LEU A 983 29.45 18.84 -27.18
C LEU A 983 28.28 19.20 -28.08
N PHE A 984 27.10 18.62 -27.80
CA PHE A 984 25.83 18.91 -28.47
C PHE A 984 24.93 19.78 -27.61
N GLY A 985 24.15 20.65 -28.25
CA GLY A 985 23.27 21.56 -27.52
C GLY A 985 22.52 22.51 -28.44
N THR A 986 22.02 23.59 -27.86
CA THR A 986 21.36 24.67 -28.60
C THR A 986 21.94 26.02 -28.20
N ASN A 987 21.92 26.94 -29.16
CA ASN A 987 22.41 28.30 -28.99
C ASN A 987 23.87 28.40 -28.49
N LEU A 988 24.69 27.41 -28.84
CA LEU A 988 26.06 27.28 -28.35
C LEU A 988 27.02 28.31 -28.98
N ALA A 989 26.70 28.80 -30.18
CA ALA A 989 27.47 29.82 -30.89
C ALA A 989 26.54 30.62 -31.82
N ASP A 990 26.83 31.91 -32.01
CA ASP A 990 26.07 32.77 -32.93
C ASP A 990 26.48 32.57 -34.39
N GLU A 991 27.73 32.17 -34.62
CA GLU A 991 28.31 31.93 -35.94
C GLU A 991 29.17 30.65 -35.92
N THR A 992 29.11 29.89 -37.01
CA THR A 992 29.98 28.73 -37.20
C THR A 992 31.45 29.19 -37.37
N GLY A 993 32.36 28.57 -36.62
CA GLY A 993 33.79 28.84 -36.68
C GLY A 993 34.62 27.57 -36.51
N ALA A 994 35.83 27.58 -37.03
CA ALA A 994 36.79 26.48 -36.89
C ALA A 994 38.19 27.03 -36.62
N ALA A 995 39.00 26.28 -35.88
CA ALA A 995 40.39 26.62 -35.64
C ALA A 995 41.19 26.60 -36.95
N THR A 996 42.02 27.62 -37.16
CA THR A 996 42.88 27.74 -38.35
C THR A 996 44.38 27.60 -38.04
N GLU A 997 44.73 27.46 -36.76
CA GLU A 997 46.10 27.37 -36.29
C GLU A 997 46.22 26.43 -35.08
N THR A 998 47.44 26.00 -34.81
CA THR A 998 47.84 25.31 -33.58
C THR A 998 48.91 26.17 -32.86
N PRO A 999 48.88 26.32 -31.52
CA PRO A 999 48.02 25.63 -30.56
C PRO A 999 46.55 26.00 -30.73
N LEU A 1000 45.65 25.07 -30.41
CA LEU A 1000 44.22 25.31 -30.61
C LEU A 1000 43.74 26.50 -29.77
N PRO A 1001 42.90 27.39 -30.34
CA PRO A 1001 42.39 28.54 -29.62
C PRO A 1001 41.44 28.10 -28.50
N ARG A 1002 41.48 28.78 -27.36
CA ARG A 1002 40.56 28.56 -26.23
C ARG A 1002 39.22 29.31 -26.38
N ALA A 1003 39.13 30.15 -27.40
CA ALA A 1003 37.90 30.85 -27.76
C ALA A 1003 37.78 30.98 -29.28
N ILE A 1004 36.59 30.71 -29.83
CA ILE A 1004 36.28 30.93 -31.25
C ILE A 1004 34.99 31.75 -31.31
N ASN A 1005 35.01 32.89 -31.98
CA ASN A 1005 33.84 33.78 -32.14
C ASN A 1005 33.13 34.13 -30.81
N GLY A 1006 33.88 34.29 -29.72
CA GLY A 1006 33.34 34.61 -28.39
C GLY A 1006 32.77 33.42 -27.62
N VAL A 1007 32.98 32.19 -28.09
CA VAL A 1007 32.60 30.94 -27.43
C VAL A 1007 33.80 30.30 -26.75
N GLU A 1008 33.67 29.95 -25.47
CA GLU A 1008 34.61 29.15 -24.67
C GLU A 1008 33.89 27.88 -24.18
N VAL A 1009 34.60 26.75 -24.08
CA VAL A 1009 34.17 25.59 -23.28
C VAL A 1009 35.03 25.58 -22.02
N LEU A 1010 34.41 25.48 -20.85
CA LEU A 1010 35.08 25.44 -19.55
C LEU A 1010 34.97 24.03 -19.01
N VAL A 1011 36.09 23.41 -18.64
CA VAL A 1011 36.14 22.10 -17.94
C VAL A 1011 36.70 22.36 -16.55
N ASP A 1012 35.90 22.11 -15.50
CA ASP A 1012 36.15 22.54 -14.11
C ASP A 1012 36.46 24.03 -13.94
N GLY A 1013 35.86 24.84 -14.82
CA GLY A 1013 36.05 26.29 -14.88
C GLY A 1013 37.25 26.75 -15.71
N GLU A 1014 38.06 25.84 -16.25
CA GLU A 1014 39.23 26.17 -17.07
C GLU A 1014 38.93 26.11 -18.58
N PRO A 1015 39.30 27.13 -19.39
CA PRO A 1015 38.99 27.14 -20.82
C PRO A 1015 39.73 26.05 -21.61
N ALA A 1016 38.95 25.18 -22.26
CA ALA A 1016 39.41 24.08 -23.09
C ALA A 1016 39.73 24.52 -24.54
N PRO A 1017 40.72 23.91 -25.22
CA PRO A 1017 41.03 24.23 -26.61
C PRO A 1017 39.95 23.75 -27.59
N LEU A 1018 39.59 24.57 -28.58
CA LEU A 1018 38.47 24.36 -29.49
C LEU A 1018 38.93 24.02 -30.91
N TYR A 1019 38.29 23.03 -31.53
CA TYR A 1019 38.43 22.73 -32.97
C TYR A 1019 37.36 23.44 -33.80
N PHE A 1020 36.12 23.45 -33.31
CA PHE A 1020 34.95 23.84 -34.08
C PHE A 1020 33.85 24.33 -33.15
N VAL A 1021 33.11 25.36 -33.57
CA VAL A 1021 31.92 25.86 -32.89
C VAL A 1021 30.80 26.08 -33.91
N SER A 1022 29.57 25.78 -33.52
CA SER A 1022 28.34 26.08 -34.25
C SER A 1022 27.18 26.18 -33.28
N ALA A 1023 26.01 26.63 -33.75
CA ALA A 1023 24.84 26.78 -32.89
C ALA A 1023 24.37 25.46 -32.22
N GLY A 1024 24.69 24.30 -32.81
CA GLY A 1024 24.24 22.98 -32.32
C GLY A 1024 25.35 22.01 -31.89
N GLN A 1025 26.62 22.36 -32.12
CA GLN A 1025 27.75 21.47 -31.86
C GLN A 1025 29.05 22.26 -31.64
N ILE A 1026 29.83 21.86 -30.63
CA ILE A 1026 31.21 22.30 -30.39
C ILE A 1026 32.12 21.07 -30.35
N ASN A 1027 33.29 21.12 -30.98
CA ASN A 1027 34.34 20.11 -30.80
C ASN A 1027 35.51 20.74 -30.06
N PHE A 1028 35.99 20.09 -29.02
CA PHE A 1028 37.05 20.60 -28.14
C PHE A 1028 37.99 19.48 -27.69
N GLN A 1029 39.15 19.84 -27.16
CA GLN A 1029 40.03 18.90 -26.50
C GLN A 1029 39.76 18.91 -24.99
N VAL A 1030 39.45 17.75 -24.40
CA VAL A 1030 39.47 17.59 -22.94
C VAL A 1030 40.89 17.90 -22.45
N PRO A 1031 41.12 18.86 -21.53
CA PRO A 1031 42.45 19.22 -21.08
C PRO A 1031 43.23 18.01 -20.56
N VAL A 1032 44.53 17.94 -20.85
CA VAL A 1032 45.38 16.80 -20.44
C VAL A 1032 45.65 16.77 -18.93
N GLU A 1033 45.38 17.88 -18.23
CA GLU A 1033 45.56 18.02 -16.79
C GLU A 1033 44.37 17.53 -15.97
N VAL A 1034 43.23 17.22 -16.59
CA VAL A 1034 42.07 16.63 -15.90
C VAL A 1034 42.46 15.27 -15.34
N ALA A 1035 42.16 15.04 -14.06
CA ALA A 1035 42.47 13.77 -13.41
C ALA A 1035 41.53 12.66 -13.92
N PRO A 1036 42.03 11.43 -14.14
CA PRO A 1036 41.16 10.29 -14.46
C PRO A 1036 40.29 9.90 -13.26
N PHE A 1037 39.21 9.18 -13.55
CA PHE A 1037 38.12 8.79 -12.63
C PHE A 1037 37.44 9.98 -11.94
N THR A 1038 37.35 11.09 -12.66
CA THR A 1038 36.60 12.27 -12.21
C THR A 1038 35.45 12.54 -13.16
N ALA A 1039 34.42 13.22 -12.66
CA ALA A 1039 33.35 13.82 -13.46
C ALA A 1039 33.57 15.35 -13.43
N PRO A 1040 34.47 15.91 -14.23
CA PRO A 1040 34.62 17.36 -14.31
C PRO A 1040 33.34 18.00 -14.86
N THR A 1041 33.00 19.14 -14.28
CA THR A 1041 31.90 19.98 -14.79
C THR A 1041 32.29 20.61 -16.13
N VAL A 1042 31.37 20.63 -17.08
CA VAL A 1042 31.52 21.23 -18.40
C VAL A 1042 30.48 22.33 -18.59
N MET A 1043 30.92 23.50 -19.04
CA MET A 1043 30.04 24.62 -19.37
C MET A 1043 30.45 25.27 -20.69
N VAL A 1044 29.50 25.92 -21.35
CA VAL A 1044 29.74 26.80 -22.48
C VAL A 1044 29.56 28.24 -22.05
N ARG A 1045 30.57 29.08 -22.32
CA ARG A 1045 30.45 30.54 -22.22
C ARG A 1045 30.37 31.15 -23.60
N ARG A 1046 29.25 31.77 -23.93
CA ARG A 1046 29.03 32.48 -25.20
C ARG A 1046 28.84 33.97 -24.93
N ASN A 1047 29.78 34.81 -25.36
CA ASN A 1047 29.70 36.27 -25.25
C ASN A 1047 29.40 36.78 -23.82
N GLY A 1048 29.80 36.02 -22.80
CA GLY A 1048 29.58 36.35 -21.38
C GLY A 1048 28.38 35.63 -20.75
N GLU A 1049 27.49 35.02 -21.53
CA GLU A 1049 26.43 34.14 -21.03
C GLU A 1049 26.98 32.74 -20.82
N ILE A 1050 26.56 32.06 -19.74
CA ILE A 1050 27.08 30.76 -19.33
C ILE A 1050 25.94 29.74 -19.35
N SER A 1051 26.23 28.50 -19.76
CA SER A 1051 25.29 27.39 -19.66
C SER A 1051 25.22 26.81 -18.24
N PRO A 1052 24.17 26.07 -17.90
CA PRO A 1052 24.20 25.12 -16.78
C PRO A 1052 25.36 24.12 -16.90
N PHE A 1053 25.67 23.42 -15.81
CA PHE A 1053 26.64 22.33 -15.81
C PHE A 1053 26.13 21.15 -16.64
N GLU A 1054 27.07 20.48 -17.28
CA GLU A 1054 26.94 19.12 -17.78
C GLU A 1054 28.21 18.37 -17.37
N ASP A 1055 28.13 17.09 -17.04
CA ASP A 1055 29.33 16.33 -16.71
C ASP A 1055 29.84 15.50 -17.89
N VAL A 1056 31.14 15.21 -17.86
CA VAL A 1056 31.74 14.18 -18.72
C VAL A 1056 32.53 13.24 -17.84
N LEU A 1057 32.26 11.93 -17.92
CA LEU A 1057 33.05 10.98 -17.14
C LEU A 1057 34.42 10.79 -17.80
N VAL A 1058 35.48 11.15 -17.08
CA VAL A 1058 36.86 11.01 -17.54
C VAL A 1058 37.48 9.77 -16.92
N LEU A 1059 37.78 8.78 -17.74
CA LEU A 1059 38.47 7.54 -17.38
C LEU A 1059 39.98 7.65 -17.63
N ASP A 1060 40.74 6.63 -17.19
CA ASP A 1060 42.16 6.51 -17.53
C ASP A 1060 42.38 6.42 -19.05
N ASN A 1061 41.55 5.63 -19.75
CA ASN A 1061 41.54 5.50 -21.20
C ASN A 1061 40.09 5.36 -21.70
N ALA A 1062 39.79 5.92 -22.86
CA ALA A 1062 38.49 5.81 -23.52
C ALA A 1062 38.73 5.71 -25.05
N PRO A 1063 39.45 4.65 -25.49
CA PRO A 1063 39.94 4.56 -26.87
C PRO A 1063 38.77 4.44 -27.84
N GLU A 1064 38.68 5.31 -28.84
CA GLU A 1064 37.60 5.26 -29.83
C GLU A 1064 38.11 5.57 -31.25
N ILE A 1065 37.51 4.94 -32.26
CA ILE A 1065 37.93 5.04 -33.66
C ILE A 1065 37.05 6.04 -34.40
N PHE A 1066 37.68 7.04 -35.05
CA PHE A 1066 36.94 8.03 -35.82
C PHE A 1066 36.23 7.39 -37.01
N ARG A 1067 35.03 7.87 -37.32
CA ARG A 1067 34.24 7.46 -38.49
C ARG A 1067 33.93 8.66 -39.38
N TYR A 1068 33.74 8.43 -40.67
CA TYR A 1068 33.35 9.44 -41.64
C TYR A 1068 32.23 8.92 -42.54
N GLU A 1069 31.37 9.82 -43.02
CA GLU A 1069 30.30 9.47 -43.94
C GLU A 1069 30.85 9.35 -45.37
N ARG A 1070 31.07 8.11 -45.86
CA ARG A 1070 31.51 7.88 -47.25
C ARG A 1070 30.35 8.06 -48.24
N VAL A 1071 29.18 7.56 -47.87
CA VAL A 1071 27.91 7.73 -48.60
C VAL A 1071 26.79 8.05 -47.61
N ALA A 1072 25.77 8.77 -48.07
CA ALA A 1072 24.67 9.22 -47.22
C ALA A 1072 24.07 8.07 -46.38
N GLY A 1073 24.14 8.19 -45.06
CA GLY A 1073 23.63 7.20 -44.10
C GLY A 1073 24.57 6.04 -43.78
N SER A 1074 25.83 6.06 -44.22
CA SER A 1074 26.83 5.02 -43.92
C SER A 1074 28.12 5.63 -43.38
N LEU A 1075 28.41 5.39 -42.10
CA LEU A 1075 29.65 5.75 -41.44
C LEU A 1075 30.68 4.63 -41.59
N GLU A 1076 31.88 4.97 -42.04
CA GLU A 1076 33.01 4.04 -42.18
C GLU A 1076 34.19 4.53 -41.32
N PRO A 1077 35.03 3.64 -40.77
CA PRO A 1077 36.13 4.05 -39.92
C PRO A 1077 37.23 4.76 -40.73
N VAL A 1078 37.94 5.70 -40.09
CA VAL A 1078 39.07 6.40 -40.69
C VAL A 1078 40.31 5.51 -40.57
N VAL A 1079 40.40 4.54 -41.49
CA VAL A 1079 41.52 3.61 -41.63
C VAL A 1079 42.18 3.81 -42.99
N VAL A 1080 43.51 3.89 -43.01
CA VAL A 1080 44.29 4.07 -44.23
C VAL A 1080 45.35 3.00 -44.40
N HIS A 1081 45.69 2.69 -45.65
CA HIS A 1081 46.86 1.89 -45.98
C HIS A 1081 48.15 2.67 -45.67
N ALA A 1082 49.30 2.00 -45.72
CA ALA A 1082 50.61 2.61 -45.48
C ALA A 1082 50.97 3.77 -46.43
N ASP A 1083 50.29 3.91 -47.57
CA ASP A 1083 50.45 5.03 -48.52
C ASP A 1083 49.50 6.21 -48.26
N GLY A 1084 48.63 6.10 -47.25
CA GLY A 1084 47.63 7.11 -46.86
C GLY A 1084 46.31 7.04 -47.62
N ALA A 1085 46.10 6.07 -48.52
CA ALA A 1085 44.80 5.85 -49.15
C ALA A 1085 43.79 5.26 -48.14
N LEU A 1086 42.53 5.68 -48.20
CA LEU A 1086 41.46 5.13 -47.34
C LEU A 1086 41.15 3.67 -47.69
N VAL A 1087 40.92 2.87 -46.64
CA VAL A 1087 40.33 1.53 -46.76
C VAL A 1087 38.84 1.68 -47.03
N THR A 1088 38.37 1.12 -48.14
CA THR A 1088 36.99 1.24 -48.64
C THR A 1088 36.57 -0.07 -49.32
N PRO A 1089 35.28 -0.30 -49.65
CA PRO A 1089 34.91 -1.49 -50.41
C PRO A 1089 35.62 -1.58 -51.77
N GLU A 1090 35.94 -0.43 -52.38
CA GLU A 1090 36.64 -0.34 -53.66
C GLU A 1090 38.17 -0.47 -53.53
N ASN A 1091 38.69 -0.32 -52.32
CA ASN A 1091 40.10 -0.45 -51.96
C ASN A 1091 40.21 -1.14 -50.59
N PRO A 1092 39.89 -2.45 -50.51
CA PRO A 1092 39.81 -3.16 -49.24
C PRO A 1092 41.19 -3.54 -48.70
N ALA A 1093 41.27 -3.78 -47.40
CA ALA A 1093 42.50 -4.17 -46.73
C ALA A 1093 42.90 -5.63 -47.06
N LYS A 1094 44.20 -5.90 -47.13
CA LYS A 1094 44.79 -7.17 -47.57
C LYS A 1094 45.55 -7.87 -46.44
N ALA A 1095 45.58 -9.19 -46.51
CA ALA A 1095 46.34 -10.01 -45.57
C ALA A 1095 47.82 -9.55 -45.47
N ALA A 1096 48.37 -9.62 -44.27
CA ALA A 1096 49.75 -9.24 -43.92
C ALA A 1096 50.15 -7.77 -44.18
N GLU A 1097 49.23 -6.87 -44.56
CA GLU A 1097 49.56 -5.45 -44.69
C GLU A 1097 49.49 -4.69 -43.36
N THR A 1098 50.13 -3.52 -43.31
CA THR A 1098 50.03 -2.60 -42.16
C THR A 1098 49.03 -1.48 -42.47
N LEU A 1099 48.06 -1.30 -41.58
CA LEU A 1099 47.09 -0.22 -41.61
C LEU A 1099 47.40 0.82 -40.54
N VAL A 1100 46.98 2.06 -40.80
CA VAL A 1100 46.98 3.16 -39.83
C VAL A 1100 45.53 3.49 -39.49
N VAL A 1101 45.17 3.40 -38.22
CA VAL A 1101 43.82 3.62 -37.69
C VAL A 1101 43.82 4.89 -36.85
N TYR A 1102 42.93 5.82 -37.17
CA TYR A 1102 42.82 7.09 -36.46
C TYR A 1102 41.70 7.10 -35.43
N GLY A 1103 41.99 7.61 -34.23
CA GLY A 1103 41.06 7.61 -33.12
C GLY A 1103 41.33 8.74 -32.11
N THR A 1104 40.79 8.59 -30.90
CA THR A 1104 41.09 9.47 -29.77
C THR A 1104 40.97 8.71 -28.44
N GLY A 1105 41.17 9.39 -27.30
CA GLY A 1105 40.95 8.81 -25.97
C GLY A 1105 42.02 7.85 -25.46
N LEU A 1106 43.28 8.00 -25.92
CA LEU A 1106 44.41 7.20 -25.44
C LEU A 1106 44.75 7.42 -23.96
N GLY A 1107 44.36 8.55 -23.35
CA GLY A 1107 44.68 8.83 -21.96
C GLY A 1107 46.16 9.14 -21.72
N GLN A 1108 46.79 8.42 -20.78
CA GLN A 1108 48.16 8.71 -20.33
C GLN A 1108 49.24 8.32 -21.36
N LEU A 1109 50.15 9.26 -21.64
CA LEU A 1109 51.19 9.13 -22.67
C LEU A 1109 52.59 9.40 -22.10
N GLU A 1110 53.60 8.80 -22.72
CA GLU A 1110 54.99 9.20 -22.62
C GLU A 1110 55.19 10.43 -23.51
N ASN A 1111 55.86 11.48 -23.01
CA ASN A 1111 56.03 12.76 -23.71
C ASN A 1111 54.69 13.40 -24.15
N PRO A 1112 53.70 13.61 -23.24
CA PRO A 1112 52.42 14.21 -23.61
C PRO A 1112 52.63 15.67 -24.04
N PRO A 1113 51.98 16.15 -25.12
CA PRO A 1113 51.94 17.57 -25.42
C PRO A 1113 51.12 18.32 -24.35
N ALA A 1114 51.39 19.61 -24.15
CA ALA A 1114 50.54 20.44 -23.30
C ALA A 1114 49.14 20.62 -23.92
N THR A 1115 48.15 20.95 -23.10
CA THR A 1115 46.77 21.19 -23.57
C THR A 1115 46.73 22.21 -24.74
N GLY A 1116 46.16 21.78 -25.86
CA GLY A 1116 46.03 22.53 -27.10
C GLY A 1116 47.24 22.46 -28.05
N GLU A 1117 48.37 21.90 -27.62
CA GLU A 1117 49.59 21.79 -28.43
C GLU A 1117 49.59 20.54 -29.32
N PRO A 1118 50.13 20.61 -30.55
CA PRO A 1118 50.24 19.44 -31.42
C PRO A 1118 51.33 18.47 -30.94
N ALA A 1119 51.12 17.17 -31.13
CA ALA A 1119 52.12 16.16 -30.82
C ALA A 1119 53.42 16.38 -31.63
N ALA A 1120 54.58 16.25 -30.96
CA ALA A 1120 55.86 16.50 -31.60
C ALA A 1120 56.26 15.38 -32.58
N VAL A 1121 57.04 15.73 -33.60
CA VAL A 1121 57.66 14.75 -34.51
C VAL A 1121 58.82 13.98 -33.87
N SER A 1122 59.39 14.49 -32.77
CA SER A 1122 60.45 13.85 -32.00
C SER A 1122 60.66 14.58 -30.65
N PRO A 1123 60.68 13.88 -29.50
CA PRO A 1123 60.25 12.48 -29.34
C PRO A 1123 58.76 12.31 -29.67
N LEU A 1124 58.35 11.09 -30.03
CA LEU A 1124 56.94 10.78 -30.26
C LEU A 1124 56.20 10.69 -28.92
N SER A 1125 54.91 11.04 -28.94
CA SER A 1125 54.01 10.81 -27.81
C SER A 1125 53.40 9.41 -27.93
N THR A 1126 53.82 8.49 -27.07
CA THR A 1126 53.44 7.07 -27.11
C THR A 1126 52.59 6.69 -25.90
N LEU A 1127 51.67 5.74 -26.08
CA LEU A 1127 50.89 5.19 -24.96
C LEU A 1127 51.82 4.61 -23.88
N LEU A 1128 51.57 4.91 -22.60
CA LEU A 1128 52.36 4.37 -21.48
C LEU A 1128 52.07 2.91 -21.17
N GLY A 1129 50.83 2.44 -21.38
CA GLY A 1129 50.47 1.04 -21.18
C GLY A 1129 50.30 0.25 -22.47
N THR A 1130 49.42 -0.76 -22.43
CA THR A 1130 49.33 -1.79 -23.46
C THR A 1130 48.11 -1.58 -24.35
N ALA A 1131 48.36 -1.53 -25.66
CA ALA A 1131 47.31 -1.60 -26.68
C ALA A 1131 47.30 -2.98 -27.33
N LEU A 1132 46.15 -3.65 -27.28
CA LEU A 1132 45.83 -4.85 -28.05
C LEU A 1132 44.75 -4.49 -29.09
N ALA A 1133 44.66 -5.28 -30.15
CA ALA A 1133 43.65 -5.11 -31.19
C ALA A 1133 43.15 -6.47 -31.68
N ALA A 1134 41.89 -6.51 -32.09
CA ALA A 1134 41.29 -7.69 -32.71
C ALA A 1134 40.58 -7.31 -34.01
N LEU A 1135 40.70 -8.17 -35.02
CA LEU A 1135 39.95 -8.11 -36.28
C LEU A 1135 39.11 -9.39 -36.42
N GLY A 1136 37.78 -9.27 -36.33
CA GLY A 1136 36.91 -10.42 -36.12
C GLY A 1136 37.24 -11.13 -34.81
N GLU A 1137 37.39 -12.45 -34.85
CA GLU A 1137 37.80 -13.26 -33.69
C GLU A 1137 39.33 -13.40 -33.54
N GLN A 1138 40.13 -12.70 -34.37
CA GLN A 1138 41.58 -12.85 -34.39
C GLN A 1138 42.29 -11.64 -33.77
N GLU A 1139 43.18 -11.89 -32.81
CA GLU A 1139 44.10 -10.89 -32.29
C GLU A 1139 45.10 -10.47 -33.39
N ILE A 1140 45.31 -9.16 -33.55
CA ILE A 1140 46.23 -8.58 -34.53
C ILE A 1140 47.34 -7.80 -33.84
N THR A 1141 48.50 -7.69 -34.50
CA THR A 1141 49.68 -7.06 -33.89
C THR A 1141 49.59 -5.54 -33.96
N VAL A 1142 49.62 -4.87 -32.81
CA VAL A 1142 49.77 -3.41 -32.69
C VAL A 1142 51.26 -3.05 -32.70
N LEU A 1143 51.72 -2.35 -33.75
CA LEU A 1143 53.10 -1.90 -33.92
C LEU A 1143 53.37 -0.55 -33.25
N PHE A 1144 52.34 0.29 -33.13
CA PHE A 1144 52.43 1.62 -32.54
C PHE A 1144 51.04 2.02 -32.01
N ALA A 1145 51.01 2.63 -30.83
CA ALA A 1145 49.88 3.34 -30.27
C ALA A 1145 50.38 4.65 -29.65
N GLY A 1146 49.86 5.78 -30.12
CA GLY A 1146 50.32 7.11 -29.69
C GLY A 1146 49.59 8.23 -30.42
N LEU A 1147 50.00 9.48 -30.19
CA LEU A 1147 49.42 10.62 -30.91
C LEU A 1147 50.06 10.82 -32.28
N THR A 1148 49.24 11.25 -33.25
CA THR A 1148 49.66 11.58 -34.61
C THR A 1148 50.48 12.88 -34.60
N PRO A 1149 51.76 12.89 -35.03
CA PRO A 1149 52.57 14.10 -35.02
C PRO A 1149 51.96 15.24 -35.84
N GLY A 1150 51.99 16.46 -35.28
CA GLY A 1150 51.41 17.65 -35.89
C GLY A 1150 49.91 17.85 -35.62
N PHE A 1151 49.25 16.91 -34.95
CA PHE A 1151 47.84 17.01 -34.56
C PHE A 1151 47.71 17.06 -33.04
N VAL A 1152 46.63 17.70 -32.59
CA VAL A 1152 46.22 17.76 -31.18
C VAL A 1152 45.24 16.60 -30.95
N GLY A 1153 45.37 15.84 -29.86
CA GLY A 1153 44.42 14.79 -29.42
C GLY A 1153 44.12 13.61 -30.37
N LEU A 1154 44.64 13.62 -31.60
CA LEU A 1154 44.40 12.59 -32.62
C LEU A 1154 45.30 11.38 -32.38
N ALA A 1155 44.71 10.28 -31.93
CA ALA A 1155 45.39 9.01 -31.75
C ALA A 1155 45.64 8.31 -33.08
N GLN A 1156 46.73 7.54 -33.12
CA GLN A 1156 47.14 6.70 -34.24
C GLN A 1156 47.51 5.31 -33.72
N PHE A 1157 46.93 4.28 -34.33
CA PHE A 1157 47.32 2.89 -34.15
C PHE A 1157 47.86 2.34 -35.47
N ASN A 1158 49.06 1.77 -35.45
CA ASN A 1158 49.59 1.02 -36.59
C ASN A 1158 49.38 -0.46 -36.31
N VAL A 1159 48.59 -1.14 -37.12
CA VAL A 1159 48.26 -2.56 -36.92
C VAL A 1159 48.67 -3.39 -38.14
N THR A 1160 49.21 -4.58 -37.91
CA THR A 1160 49.51 -5.55 -38.98
C THR A 1160 48.41 -6.60 -39.03
N LEU A 1161 47.79 -6.75 -40.20
CA LEU A 1161 46.74 -7.72 -40.42
C LEU A 1161 47.28 -9.17 -40.41
N PRO A 1162 46.45 -10.17 -40.09
CA PRO A 1162 46.85 -11.58 -40.13
C PRO A 1162 47.33 -12.04 -41.51
N GLU A 1163 48.15 -13.09 -41.54
CA GLU A 1163 48.63 -13.75 -42.77
C GLU A 1163 47.49 -14.36 -43.60
N THR A 1164 46.33 -14.60 -42.98
CA THR A 1164 45.13 -15.14 -43.65
C THR A 1164 43.88 -14.45 -43.13
N LEU A 1165 43.05 -13.93 -44.04
CA LEU A 1165 41.74 -13.37 -43.72
C LEU A 1165 40.63 -14.38 -44.04
N PRO A 1166 39.50 -14.39 -43.29
CA PRO A 1166 38.33 -15.21 -43.60
C PRO A 1166 37.85 -15.05 -45.04
N ALA A 1167 37.71 -16.16 -45.76
CA ALA A 1167 37.43 -16.16 -47.20
C ALA A 1167 35.96 -15.85 -47.58
N GLU A 1168 35.05 -15.75 -46.61
CA GLU A 1168 33.62 -15.53 -46.85
C GLU A 1168 33.12 -14.14 -46.41
N GLU A 1169 33.94 -13.34 -45.74
CA GLU A 1169 33.56 -12.03 -45.20
C GLU A 1169 34.14 -10.88 -46.04
N SER A 1170 33.33 -9.87 -46.37
CA SER A 1170 33.77 -8.67 -47.09
C SER A 1170 34.18 -7.51 -46.16
N SER A 1171 33.82 -7.59 -44.89
CA SER A 1171 34.25 -6.68 -43.83
C SER A 1171 34.40 -7.46 -42.53
N LEU A 1172 35.23 -6.97 -41.62
CA LEU A 1172 35.42 -7.55 -40.29
C LEU A 1172 35.41 -6.45 -39.23
N PRO A 1173 34.85 -6.71 -38.03
CA PRO A 1173 34.88 -5.76 -36.93
C PRO A 1173 36.30 -5.61 -36.40
N LEU A 1174 36.75 -4.38 -36.24
CA LEU A 1174 38.03 -3.99 -35.63
C LEU A 1174 37.75 -3.27 -34.32
N LEU A 1175 38.41 -3.70 -33.25
CA LEU A 1175 38.36 -3.01 -31.95
C LEU A 1175 39.74 -2.96 -31.30
N PHE A 1176 39.92 -2.02 -30.38
CA PHE A 1176 41.10 -1.89 -29.54
C PHE A 1176 40.78 -2.14 -28.07
N TYR A 1177 41.75 -2.70 -27.36
CA TYR A 1177 41.76 -2.82 -25.91
C TYR A 1177 42.99 -2.10 -25.37
N VAL A 1178 42.78 -1.02 -24.63
CA VAL A 1178 43.83 -0.18 -24.04
C VAL A 1178 43.71 -0.24 -22.52
N ASP A 1179 44.65 -0.92 -21.87
CA ASP A 1179 44.78 -1.01 -20.40
C ASP A 1179 43.50 -1.35 -19.60
N GLY A 1180 42.57 -2.13 -20.18
CA GLY A 1180 41.29 -2.45 -19.52
C GLY A 1180 40.06 -1.94 -20.25
N TYR A 1181 40.23 -0.96 -21.13
CA TYR A 1181 39.13 -0.24 -21.78
C TYR A 1181 39.01 -0.63 -23.25
N LEU A 1182 37.80 -0.98 -23.67
CA LEU A 1182 37.46 -1.37 -25.04
C LEU A 1182 36.98 -0.16 -25.83
N SER A 1183 37.36 -0.09 -27.11
CA SER A 1183 36.68 0.76 -28.08
C SER A 1183 35.38 0.12 -28.55
N GLU A 1184 34.48 0.91 -29.14
CA GLU A 1184 33.47 0.34 -30.03
C GLU A 1184 34.15 -0.40 -31.19
N ASP A 1185 33.52 -1.46 -31.67
CA ASP A 1185 33.96 -2.15 -32.88
C ASP A 1185 33.53 -1.37 -34.14
N VAL A 1186 34.40 -1.40 -35.15
CA VAL A 1186 34.15 -0.76 -36.45
C VAL A 1186 34.38 -1.73 -37.60
N GLU A 1187 33.50 -1.70 -38.59
CA GLU A 1187 33.63 -2.56 -39.77
C GLU A 1187 34.75 -2.07 -40.70
N VAL A 1188 35.76 -2.92 -40.91
CA VAL A 1188 36.87 -2.67 -41.84
C VAL A 1188 36.72 -3.57 -43.06
N TRP A 1189 36.69 -2.98 -44.25
CA TRP A 1189 36.62 -3.72 -45.51
C TRP A 1189 37.89 -4.53 -45.75
N VAL A 1190 37.72 -5.83 -46.04
CA VAL A 1190 38.82 -6.77 -46.28
C VAL A 1190 38.68 -7.46 -47.63
N ASP A 1191 39.80 -7.82 -48.24
CA ASP A 1191 39.86 -8.63 -49.44
C ASP A 1191 39.90 -10.12 -49.02
N PRO A 1192 38.81 -10.90 -49.21
CA PRO A 1192 38.78 -12.32 -48.88
C PRO A 1192 39.59 -13.17 -49.86
N THR A 1193 40.15 -12.57 -50.92
CA THR A 1193 40.95 -13.27 -51.93
C THR A 1193 42.38 -13.50 -51.41
N PRO A 1194 42.91 -14.74 -51.41
CA PRO A 1194 44.24 -15.07 -50.91
C PRO A 1194 45.42 -14.38 -51.62
#